data_AF-A0A4R1R2E0-F1
#
_entry.id   AF-A0A4R1R2E0-F1
#
_cell.length_a   1.000
_cell.length_b   1.000
_cell.length_c   1.000
_cell.angle_alpha   90.00
_cell.angle_beta   90.00
_cell.angle_gamma   90.00
#
_symmetry.space_group_name_H-M   'P 1'
#
loop_
_entity.id
_entity.type
_entity.pdbx_description
1 polymer ?
#
loop_
_entity_poly.entity_id
_entity_poly.type
_entity_poly.pdbx_seq_one_letter_code
_entity_poly.pdbx_strand_id
1 'polypeptide(L)'
;MFRDDFVWGVASSAYQIEGRDWGDGGGKTIWDTFAEEGRIADGQNAKVACDHIHRYKEDFALMRLMGVKAYRFSLNWARIMPEGTGMVNEKAIALYRDMILEMKKNEIEPYLTLYHWEFPQTLQDKGGWLNEESAGWFAEYARIVAENFSDLCEYFITLNEPQCFVGLGNLTGEHAPGLKLPVKDVFQMAHNVLKAHGRGVISLRKYAKRPIKIGYAPTCGMAYPKTDSEADVEAAKKALFGFYNPLERWTWNVAWFSDPVFLGRYPEEGLEKYKEYLPEITKEDMKLISQPLDFMGQNIYNGYMVSAGADAEPVFENRKPGYAKTAAGWPVTPEAFYWGIRFLYERYEHPMYITENGMSCHDMVSLDGRVHDPNRIYFLDMYLSALQKACDDGADVRGYFLWTFLDNFEWDKGYTERFGIVHVDFETQKRTVKDSAFWYQKIMETNGKELSINKLMRQILFLNPIYKQMVWGDERWGVSAHPHGDCEVKEGFYKGKRLSYLWKKLPGLFGNYDAENFPLLVKMIDAKQDLSIQVHPDDAYADAHEDGSLGKTECWYVVDCDEDASLVIGHNAKTKEQMEEMIKKGEWEQFLREVPVRRGDFIQIDPGTVHAIKGGLMILETQQSSDITYRLYDYGRMQNGKPRRLHLDKSMDVITVPSHDIESDMENTLDLNVNSMNVLVSNEYYTVWKLEVAKDFTISQDYPFMNMSVIEGDGLINGQLIQKGDHFVLPADFGLIELHGKMQLIASAVKLV
;
A
#
# COMPACT_ATOMS: atom_id res chain seq x y z
N MET A 1 0.64 15.35 -0.33
CA MET A 1 0.39 15.51 -1.79
C MET A 1 1.67 15.99 -2.44
N PHE A 2 1.81 15.85 -3.76
CA PHE A 2 3.00 16.33 -4.46
C PHE A 2 2.98 17.85 -4.68
N ARG A 3 4.14 18.42 -5.01
CA ARG A 3 4.31 19.81 -5.44
C ARG A 3 3.44 20.13 -6.66
N ASP A 4 3.00 21.38 -6.80
CA ASP A 4 2.07 21.79 -7.87
C ASP A 4 2.69 21.66 -9.28
N ASP A 5 4.01 21.79 -9.38
CA ASP A 5 4.80 21.62 -10.60
C ASP A 5 5.39 20.20 -10.74
N PHE A 6 4.84 19.20 -10.01
CA PHE A 6 5.29 17.82 -10.12
C PHE A 6 4.98 17.24 -11.51
N VAL A 7 5.98 16.64 -12.13
CA VAL A 7 5.85 16.05 -13.47
C VAL A 7 5.34 14.63 -13.36
N TRP A 8 4.12 14.41 -13.82
CA TRP A 8 3.55 13.08 -14.02
C TRP A 8 3.72 12.63 -15.46
N GLY A 9 4.38 11.49 -15.65
CA GLY A 9 4.64 10.96 -16.97
C GLY A 9 4.61 9.45 -17.08
N VAL A 10 4.83 8.99 -18.30
CA VAL A 10 5.02 7.58 -18.67
C VAL A 10 6.32 7.45 -19.48
N ALA A 11 6.90 6.26 -19.52
CA ALA A 11 8.16 6.01 -20.21
C ALA A 11 8.09 4.83 -21.20
N SER A 12 9.00 4.80 -22.17
CA SER A 12 9.28 3.67 -23.06
C SER A 12 10.67 3.77 -23.67
N SER A 13 11.12 2.73 -24.39
CA SER A 13 12.34 2.77 -25.19
C SER A 13 12.06 2.40 -26.65
N ALA A 14 12.88 2.94 -27.56
CA ALA A 14 12.73 2.81 -28.99
C ALA A 14 12.67 1.34 -29.43
N TYR A 15 13.69 0.54 -29.10
CA TYR A 15 13.75 -0.86 -29.55
C TYR A 15 12.57 -1.70 -29.06
N GLN A 16 12.03 -1.39 -27.87
CA GLN A 16 10.96 -2.18 -27.27
C GLN A 16 9.57 -1.92 -27.85
N ILE A 17 9.33 -0.74 -28.45
CA ILE A 17 8.00 -0.35 -28.96
C ILE A 17 7.95 -0.02 -30.45
N GLU A 18 9.05 0.46 -31.05
CA GLU A 18 9.03 1.06 -32.39
C GLU A 18 8.64 0.07 -33.49
N GLY A 19 9.31 -1.08 -33.53
CA GLY A 19 9.38 -1.89 -34.73
C GLY A 19 10.29 -1.28 -35.80
N ARG A 20 10.33 -1.89 -36.99
CA ARG A 20 11.14 -1.46 -38.13
C ARG A 20 10.29 -1.42 -39.40
N ASP A 21 10.67 -0.51 -40.29
CA ASP A 21 10.06 -0.38 -41.60
C ASP A 21 11.02 -0.82 -42.71
N TRP A 22 10.51 -1.55 -43.72
CA TRP A 22 11.33 -2.00 -44.83
C TRP A 22 11.72 -0.81 -45.73
N GLY A 23 12.91 -0.27 -45.52
CA GLY A 23 13.45 0.86 -46.29
C GLY A 23 13.50 2.20 -45.53
N ASP A 24 13.33 2.17 -44.21
CA ASP A 24 13.56 3.34 -43.34
C ASP A 24 15.04 3.77 -43.30
N GLY A 25 15.95 2.90 -43.73
CA GLY A 25 17.39 3.17 -43.80
C GLY A 25 18.12 3.01 -42.48
N GLY A 26 17.47 2.51 -41.42
CA GLY A 26 18.08 2.29 -40.12
C GLY A 26 19.06 1.12 -40.10
N GLY A 27 20.21 1.33 -39.48
CA GLY A 27 21.24 0.31 -39.28
C GLY A 27 20.82 -0.78 -38.29
N LYS A 28 21.59 -1.87 -38.24
CA LYS A 28 21.38 -2.97 -37.31
C LYS A 28 21.88 -2.62 -35.91
N THR A 29 21.18 -3.04 -34.86
CA THR A 29 21.59 -2.90 -33.45
C THR A 29 22.13 -4.23 -32.91
N ILE A 30 22.82 -4.17 -31.77
CA ILE A 30 23.25 -5.37 -31.04
C ILE A 30 22.08 -6.28 -30.62
N TRP A 31 20.90 -5.70 -30.37
CA TRP A 31 19.71 -6.48 -30.01
C TRP A 31 19.10 -7.23 -31.19
N ASP A 32 19.21 -6.70 -32.41
CA ASP A 32 18.78 -7.43 -33.62
C ASP A 32 19.66 -8.68 -33.79
N THR A 33 20.99 -8.53 -33.64
CA THR A 33 21.93 -9.67 -33.72
C THR A 33 21.68 -10.68 -32.61
N PHE A 34 21.50 -10.22 -31.37
CA PHE A 34 21.22 -11.09 -30.23
C PHE A 34 19.93 -11.91 -30.42
N ALA A 35 18.88 -11.31 -30.99
CA ALA A 35 17.64 -12.02 -31.30
C ALA A 35 17.82 -13.03 -32.46
N GLU A 36 18.57 -12.68 -33.51
CA GLU A 36 18.89 -13.59 -34.62
C GLU A 36 19.72 -14.81 -34.17
N GLU A 37 20.51 -14.66 -33.11
CA GLU A 37 21.25 -15.75 -32.46
C GLU A 37 20.34 -16.66 -31.60
N GLY A 38 19.03 -16.38 -31.51
CA GLY A 38 18.07 -17.19 -30.77
C GLY A 38 18.15 -17.02 -29.26
N ARG A 39 18.60 -15.86 -28.77
CA ARG A 39 18.87 -15.61 -27.35
C ARG A 39 17.71 -14.99 -26.57
N ILE A 40 16.55 -14.85 -27.20
CA ILE A 40 15.31 -14.39 -26.56
C ILE A 40 14.53 -15.60 -26.06
N ALA A 41 14.03 -15.55 -24.83
CA ALA A 41 13.44 -16.69 -24.12
C ALA A 41 12.25 -17.33 -24.86
N ASP A 42 11.42 -16.53 -25.53
CA ASP A 42 10.26 -16.98 -26.32
C ASP A 42 10.57 -17.15 -27.82
N GLY A 43 11.84 -16.96 -28.23
CA GLY A 43 12.29 -17.03 -29.62
C GLY A 43 11.79 -15.89 -30.52
N GLN A 44 11.19 -14.84 -29.95
CA GLN A 44 10.66 -13.71 -30.70
C GLN A 44 11.73 -12.64 -30.99
N ASN A 45 11.35 -11.61 -31.74
CA ASN A 45 12.17 -10.44 -32.03
C ASN A 45 11.32 -9.16 -31.98
N ALA A 46 11.99 -8.01 -32.03
CA ALA A 46 11.36 -6.69 -31.98
C ALA A 46 11.14 -6.05 -33.37
N LYS A 47 11.07 -6.84 -34.46
CA LYS A 47 10.86 -6.28 -35.82
C LYS A 47 9.52 -5.54 -35.93
N VAL A 48 8.48 -6.02 -35.25
CA VAL A 48 7.17 -5.36 -35.19
C VAL A 48 6.99 -4.64 -33.86
N ALA A 49 7.26 -5.32 -32.74
CA ALA A 49 7.04 -4.77 -31.40
C ALA A 49 5.60 -4.25 -31.23
N CYS A 50 5.46 -2.97 -30.86
CA CYS A 50 4.16 -2.30 -30.76
C CYS A 50 3.78 -1.55 -32.04
N ASP A 51 4.58 -1.66 -33.12
CA ASP A 51 4.35 -0.94 -34.37
C ASP A 51 4.24 0.59 -34.17
N HIS A 52 4.96 1.11 -33.16
CA HIS A 52 4.79 2.49 -32.69
C HIS A 52 5.22 3.51 -33.76
N ILE A 53 6.17 3.18 -34.65
CA ILE A 53 6.58 4.07 -35.74
C ILE A 53 5.43 4.41 -36.70
N HIS A 54 4.42 3.54 -36.80
CA HIS A 54 3.22 3.77 -37.61
C HIS A 54 2.04 4.31 -36.78
N ARG A 55 2.06 4.09 -35.46
CA ARG A 55 0.91 4.29 -34.56
C ARG A 55 1.10 5.37 -33.50
N TYR A 56 2.24 6.05 -33.46
CA TYR A 56 2.53 7.08 -32.46
C TYR A 56 1.45 8.17 -32.34
N LYS A 57 0.75 8.50 -33.44
CA LYS A 57 -0.39 9.45 -33.42
C LYS A 57 -1.55 8.92 -32.57
N GLU A 58 -1.87 7.65 -32.68
CA GLU A 58 -2.91 6.98 -31.87
C GLU A 58 -2.45 6.90 -30.40
N ASP A 59 -1.19 6.52 -30.20
CA ASP A 59 -0.58 6.36 -28.88
C ASP A 59 -0.51 7.70 -28.11
N PHE A 60 -0.13 8.81 -28.76
CA PHE A 60 -0.10 10.14 -28.13
C PHE A 60 -1.50 10.73 -27.91
N ALA A 61 -2.44 10.46 -28.81
CA ALA A 61 -3.84 10.79 -28.57
C ALA A 61 -4.39 10.03 -27.34
N LEU A 62 -4.00 8.77 -27.16
CA LEU A 62 -4.37 7.96 -26.00
C LEU A 62 -3.75 8.51 -24.71
N MET A 63 -2.46 8.86 -24.72
CA MET A 63 -1.79 9.54 -23.59
C MET A 63 -2.55 10.80 -23.16
N ARG A 64 -2.93 11.67 -24.11
CA ARG A 64 -3.72 12.88 -23.83
C ARG A 64 -5.07 12.55 -23.20
N LEU A 65 -5.79 11.54 -23.71
CA LEU A 65 -7.09 11.12 -23.17
C LEU A 65 -6.99 10.60 -21.73
N MET A 66 -5.84 10.04 -21.35
CA MET A 66 -5.54 9.58 -19.99
C MET A 66 -4.93 10.68 -19.10
N GLY A 67 -4.81 11.91 -19.60
CA GLY A 67 -4.27 13.05 -18.83
C GLY A 67 -2.74 13.07 -18.67
N VAL A 68 -1.99 12.25 -19.41
CA VAL A 68 -0.52 12.25 -19.38
C VAL A 68 0.01 13.59 -19.93
N LYS A 69 0.93 14.21 -19.21
CA LYS A 69 1.53 15.51 -19.59
C LYS A 69 3.03 15.45 -19.91
N ALA A 70 3.72 14.37 -19.55
CA ALA A 70 5.12 14.16 -19.92
C ALA A 70 5.35 12.74 -20.42
N TYR A 71 6.21 12.62 -21.44
CA TYR A 71 6.57 11.31 -21.99
C TYR A 71 8.08 11.20 -22.15
N ARG A 72 8.65 10.21 -21.46
CA ARG A 72 10.06 9.84 -21.60
C ARG A 72 10.19 8.76 -22.67
N PHE A 73 11.00 9.00 -23.69
CA PHE A 73 11.24 8.05 -24.78
C PHE A 73 12.72 8.06 -25.17
N SER A 74 13.20 7.00 -25.82
CA SER A 74 14.57 6.97 -26.38
C SER A 74 14.59 7.16 -27.89
N LEU A 75 15.75 7.55 -28.39
CA LEU A 75 16.07 7.55 -29.82
C LEU A 75 16.87 6.28 -30.16
N ASN A 76 16.62 5.70 -31.33
CA ASN A 76 17.44 4.61 -31.83
C ASN A 76 18.69 5.17 -32.56
N TRP A 77 19.87 4.99 -31.96
CA TRP A 77 21.13 5.48 -32.53
C TRP A 77 21.38 4.88 -33.91
N ALA A 78 21.24 3.57 -34.08
CA ALA A 78 21.45 2.93 -35.38
C ALA A 78 20.41 3.39 -36.42
N ARG A 79 19.23 3.86 -36.02
CA ARG A 79 18.26 4.45 -36.94
C ARG A 79 18.72 5.82 -37.46
N ILE A 80 19.27 6.66 -36.58
CA ILE A 80 19.75 8.01 -36.91
C ILE A 80 21.09 7.99 -37.65
N MET A 81 22.00 7.11 -37.23
CA MET A 81 23.33 6.92 -37.83
C MET A 81 23.52 5.43 -38.12
N PRO A 82 23.18 4.94 -39.33
CA PRO A 82 23.15 3.50 -39.64
C PRO A 82 24.48 2.78 -39.46
N GLU A 83 25.59 3.46 -39.72
CA GLU A 83 26.95 2.98 -39.54
C GLU A 83 27.52 3.36 -38.16
N GLY A 84 26.69 3.98 -37.31
CA GLY A 84 27.00 4.48 -35.96
C GLY A 84 27.73 5.82 -35.92
N THR A 85 28.44 6.19 -36.99
CA THR A 85 29.15 7.46 -37.19
C THR A 85 28.98 7.95 -38.64
N GLY A 86 29.22 9.22 -38.93
CA GLY A 86 29.17 9.74 -40.29
C GLY A 86 27.76 10.03 -40.81
N MET A 87 27.30 9.26 -41.80
CA MET A 87 26.07 9.59 -42.54
C MET A 87 24.84 9.59 -41.64
N VAL A 88 24.06 10.67 -41.71
CA VAL A 88 22.79 10.83 -40.98
C VAL A 88 21.64 10.36 -41.85
N ASN A 89 20.77 9.54 -41.28
CA ASN A 89 19.52 9.14 -41.91
C ASN A 89 18.45 10.22 -41.73
N GLU A 90 18.28 11.07 -42.73
CA GLU A 90 17.31 12.17 -42.71
C GLU A 90 15.85 11.69 -42.53
N LYS A 91 15.51 10.46 -42.95
CA LYS A 91 14.18 9.89 -42.70
C LYS A 91 13.93 9.66 -41.21
N ALA A 92 14.95 9.21 -40.47
CA ALA A 92 14.88 9.02 -39.03
C ALA A 92 14.72 10.35 -38.30
N ILE A 93 15.48 11.37 -38.72
CA ILE A 93 15.35 12.73 -38.19
C ILE A 93 13.91 13.24 -38.41
N ALA A 94 13.37 13.09 -39.62
CA ALA A 94 12.01 13.51 -39.93
C ALA A 94 10.96 12.77 -39.07
N LEU A 95 11.10 11.45 -38.89
CA LEU A 95 10.21 10.64 -38.05
C LEU A 95 10.19 11.14 -36.60
N TYR A 96 11.36 11.23 -35.96
CA TYR A 96 11.44 11.66 -34.55
C TYR A 96 10.99 13.11 -34.36
N ARG A 97 11.29 14.00 -35.31
CA ARG A 97 10.75 15.38 -35.27
C ARG A 97 9.23 15.38 -35.36
N ASP A 98 8.62 14.58 -36.24
CA ASP A 98 7.16 14.47 -36.34
C ASP A 98 6.55 13.89 -35.07
N MET A 99 7.17 12.87 -34.47
CA MET A 99 6.75 12.34 -33.18
C MET A 99 6.75 13.41 -32.09
N ILE A 100 7.84 14.17 -31.95
CA ILE A 100 7.95 15.25 -30.94
C ILE A 100 6.91 16.35 -31.19
N LEU A 101 6.69 16.73 -32.46
CA LEU A 101 5.67 17.71 -32.81
C LEU A 101 4.26 17.21 -32.49
N GLU A 102 3.99 15.93 -32.74
CA GLU A 102 2.70 15.32 -32.40
C GLU A 102 2.51 15.19 -30.88
N MET A 103 3.57 14.90 -30.10
CA MET A 103 3.52 14.96 -28.63
C MET A 103 3.11 16.37 -28.18
N LYS A 104 3.77 17.41 -28.68
CA LYS A 104 3.45 18.81 -28.32
C LYS A 104 2.04 19.22 -28.72
N LYS A 105 1.56 18.77 -29.88
CA LYS A 105 0.16 18.97 -30.32
C LYS A 105 -0.86 18.33 -29.38
N ASN A 106 -0.46 17.26 -28.68
CA ASN A 106 -1.25 16.59 -27.66
C ASN A 106 -0.95 17.10 -26.23
N GLU A 107 -0.21 18.21 -26.10
CA GLU A 107 0.19 18.81 -24.82
C GLU A 107 1.04 17.88 -23.93
N ILE A 108 1.89 17.08 -24.57
CA ILE A 108 2.82 16.16 -23.92
C ILE A 108 4.24 16.72 -24.06
N GLU A 109 4.91 16.96 -22.93
CA GLU A 109 6.30 17.43 -22.92
C GLU A 109 7.28 16.25 -23.12
N PRO A 110 8.18 16.32 -24.12
CA PRO A 110 9.14 15.26 -24.41
C PRO A 110 10.34 15.26 -23.46
N TYR A 111 10.66 14.08 -22.92
CA TYR A 111 11.89 13.79 -22.18
C TYR A 111 12.73 12.77 -22.96
N LEU A 112 13.81 13.23 -23.60
CA LEU A 112 14.49 12.46 -24.64
C LEU A 112 15.73 11.75 -24.09
N THR A 113 15.72 10.41 -24.13
CA THR A 113 16.88 9.57 -23.77
C THR A 113 17.72 9.28 -25.01
N LEU A 114 19.02 9.59 -24.98
CA LEU A 114 19.90 9.39 -26.13
C LEU A 114 20.21 7.91 -26.36
N TYR A 115 20.49 7.16 -25.30
CA TYR A 115 20.89 5.76 -25.38
C TYR A 115 20.16 4.89 -24.36
N HIS A 116 19.46 3.87 -24.86
CA HIS A 116 18.70 2.89 -24.11
C HIS A 116 19.01 1.47 -24.61
N TRP A 117 20.31 1.14 -24.62
CA TRP A 117 20.90 -0.20 -24.84
C TRP A 117 20.95 -0.67 -26.30
N GLU A 118 20.34 0.04 -27.23
CA GLU A 118 20.28 -0.28 -28.66
C GLU A 118 21.53 0.20 -29.43
N PHE A 119 22.71 -0.31 -29.06
CA PHE A 119 23.99 0.08 -29.68
C PHE A 119 24.07 -0.32 -31.16
N PRO A 120 24.61 0.53 -32.06
CA PRO A 120 24.83 0.14 -33.46
C PRO A 120 25.77 -1.08 -33.56
N GLN A 121 25.35 -2.12 -34.29
CA GLN A 121 26.15 -3.33 -34.47
C GLN A 121 27.50 -3.02 -35.14
N THR A 122 27.53 -2.07 -36.08
CA THR A 122 28.76 -1.65 -36.77
C THR A 122 29.82 -1.08 -35.83
N LEU A 123 29.41 -0.47 -34.71
CA LEU A 123 30.33 0.01 -33.67
C LEU A 123 30.69 -1.12 -32.70
N GLN A 124 29.76 -2.04 -32.43
CA GLN A 124 30.05 -3.25 -31.65
C GLN A 124 31.14 -4.10 -32.33
N ASP A 125 31.08 -4.24 -33.65
CA ASP A 125 32.08 -4.96 -34.46
C ASP A 125 33.47 -4.30 -34.39
N LYS A 126 33.55 -3.02 -34.02
CA LYS A 126 34.80 -2.27 -33.77
C LYS A 126 35.25 -2.32 -32.30
N GLY A 127 34.62 -3.13 -31.45
CA GLY A 127 34.95 -3.26 -30.03
C GLY A 127 33.99 -2.56 -29.06
N GLY A 128 32.89 -1.99 -29.56
CA GLY A 128 31.81 -1.46 -28.74
C GLY A 128 32.27 -0.38 -27.75
N TRP A 129 31.70 -0.41 -26.54
CA TRP A 129 32.06 0.52 -25.45
C TRP A 129 33.48 0.32 -24.89
N LEU A 130 34.15 -0.80 -25.20
CA LEU A 130 35.54 -1.01 -24.79
C LEU A 130 36.51 -0.21 -25.68
N ASN A 131 36.12 0.12 -26.90
CA ASN A 131 36.92 0.93 -27.81
C ASN A 131 37.10 2.35 -27.25
N GLU A 132 38.32 2.87 -27.28
CA GLU A 132 38.67 4.21 -26.80
C GLU A 132 37.96 5.34 -27.57
N GLU A 133 37.58 5.11 -28.82
CA GLU A 133 36.84 6.06 -29.66
C GLU A 133 35.35 6.14 -29.31
N SER A 134 34.81 5.20 -28.53
CA SER A 134 33.37 5.11 -28.23
C SER A 134 32.78 6.38 -27.63
N ALA A 135 33.53 7.05 -26.75
CA ALA A 135 33.14 8.34 -26.20
C ALA A 135 33.08 9.44 -27.27
N GLY A 136 33.92 9.37 -28.30
CA GLY A 136 33.89 10.25 -29.47
C GLY A 136 32.69 9.99 -30.37
N TRP A 137 32.39 8.72 -30.67
CA TRP A 137 31.22 8.33 -31.45
C TRP A 137 29.92 8.81 -30.78
N PHE A 138 29.80 8.62 -29.46
CA PHE A 138 28.63 9.10 -28.72
C PHE A 138 28.54 10.63 -28.69
N ALA A 139 29.67 11.34 -28.66
CA ALA A 139 29.69 12.80 -28.75
C ALA A 139 29.19 13.30 -30.11
N GLU A 140 29.58 12.64 -31.20
CA GLU A 140 29.10 12.94 -32.55
C GLU A 140 27.59 12.72 -32.66
N TYR A 141 27.10 11.59 -32.14
CA TYR A 141 25.67 11.30 -32.07
C TYR A 141 24.90 12.33 -31.23
N ALA A 142 25.41 12.67 -30.04
CA ALA A 142 24.82 13.69 -29.17
C ALA A 142 24.78 15.08 -29.83
N ARG A 143 25.79 15.43 -30.64
CA ARG A 143 25.77 16.64 -31.47
C ARG A 143 24.62 16.60 -32.48
N ILE A 144 24.48 15.51 -33.24
CA ILE A 144 23.38 15.36 -34.23
C ILE A 144 22.02 15.47 -33.54
N VAL A 145 21.85 14.84 -32.36
CA VAL A 145 20.63 14.93 -31.57
C VAL A 145 20.36 16.38 -31.14
N ALA A 146 21.36 17.09 -30.62
CA ALA A 146 21.21 18.49 -30.21
C ALA A 146 20.80 19.38 -31.40
N GLU A 147 21.51 19.27 -32.53
CA GLU A 147 21.25 20.07 -33.73
C GLU A 147 19.86 19.82 -34.32
N ASN A 148 19.27 18.63 -34.13
CA ASN A 148 18.01 18.26 -34.75
C ASN A 148 16.80 18.24 -33.84
N PHE A 149 16.96 18.22 -32.51
CA PHE A 149 15.81 18.05 -31.61
C PHE A 149 15.75 19.09 -30.49
N SER A 150 16.83 19.81 -30.19
CA SER A 150 16.81 20.80 -29.10
C SER A 150 15.93 22.02 -29.35
N ASP A 151 15.58 22.34 -30.61
CA ASP A 151 14.55 23.36 -30.87
C ASP A 151 13.16 22.96 -30.36
N LEU A 152 12.92 21.65 -30.19
CA LEU A 152 11.64 21.09 -29.78
C LEU A 152 11.67 20.53 -28.35
N CYS A 153 12.77 19.92 -27.91
CA CYS A 153 12.88 19.30 -26.59
C CYS A 153 13.72 20.15 -25.64
N GLU A 154 13.30 20.24 -24.38
CA GLU A 154 14.08 20.86 -23.32
C GLU A 154 14.85 19.84 -22.48
N TYR A 155 14.28 18.65 -22.25
CA TYR A 155 14.83 17.64 -21.34
C TYR A 155 15.55 16.52 -22.08
N PHE A 156 16.80 16.28 -21.72
CA PHE A 156 17.66 15.25 -22.29
C PHE A 156 18.25 14.35 -21.20
N ILE A 157 18.30 13.05 -21.46
CA ILE A 157 18.94 12.04 -20.60
C ILE A 157 20.00 11.34 -21.44
N THR A 158 21.26 11.35 -21.01
CA THR A 158 22.34 10.79 -21.85
C THR A 158 22.27 9.27 -21.94
N LEU A 159 22.23 8.58 -20.80
CA LEU A 159 22.37 7.13 -20.71
C LEU A 159 21.29 6.60 -19.77
N ASN A 160 20.60 5.54 -20.18
CA ASN A 160 19.76 4.72 -19.33
C ASN A 160 20.52 3.49 -18.83
N GLU A 161 20.53 3.27 -17.51
CA GLU A 161 20.98 2.05 -16.84
C GLU A 161 22.31 1.46 -17.34
N PRO A 162 23.45 2.18 -17.19
CA PRO A 162 24.76 1.59 -17.49
C PRO A 162 25.06 0.31 -16.73
N GLN A 163 24.47 0.12 -15.55
CA GLN A 163 24.53 -1.13 -14.80
C GLN A 163 24.05 -2.33 -15.63
N CYS A 164 23.01 -2.15 -16.44
CA CYS A 164 22.41 -3.20 -17.26
C CYS A 164 23.26 -3.46 -18.51
N PHE A 165 23.49 -2.47 -19.37
CA PHE A 165 24.21 -2.75 -20.62
C PHE A 165 25.71 -3.03 -20.44
N VAL A 166 26.35 -2.54 -19.36
CA VAL A 166 27.72 -2.94 -19.01
C VAL A 166 27.73 -4.29 -18.29
N GLY A 167 26.88 -4.48 -17.27
CA GLY A 167 26.84 -5.71 -16.48
C GLY A 167 26.17 -6.87 -17.20
N LEU A 168 24.86 -6.78 -17.42
CA LEU A 168 24.09 -7.84 -18.08
C LEU A 168 24.54 -8.07 -19.52
N GLY A 169 24.91 -7.00 -20.23
CA GLY A 169 25.34 -7.09 -21.64
C GLY A 169 26.73 -7.67 -21.85
N ASN A 170 27.70 -7.31 -20.99
CA ASN A 170 29.12 -7.54 -21.25
C ASN A 170 29.88 -8.30 -20.13
N LEU A 171 29.31 -8.45 -18.93
CA LEU A 171 29.89 -9.25 -17.85
C LEU A 171 29.21 -10.63 -17.73
N THR A 172 27.88 -10.66 -17.58
CA THR A 172 27.13 -11.92 -17.43
C THR A 172 26.63 -12.47 -18.76
N GLY A 173 26.45 -11.59 -19.75
CA GLY A 173 25.97 -11.92 -21.09
C GLY A 173 24.50 -12.32 -21.14
N GLU A 174 23.70 -11.89 -20.16
CA GLU A 174 22.24 -12.08 -20.11
C GLU A 174 21.52 -11.22 -21.16
N HIS A 175 22.01 -10.00 -21.40
CA HIS A 175 21.46 -9.06 -22.40
C HIS A 175 22.40 -8.91 -23.59
N ALA A 176 21.95 -8.25 -24.68
CA ALA A 176 22.83 -7.91 -25.79
C ALA A 176 24.02 -7.03 -25.35
N PRO A 177 25.23 -7.19 -25.92
CA PRO A 177 25.60 -8.12 -27.00
C PRO A 177 25.85 -9.56 -26.51
N GLY A 178 25.65 -9.85 -25.24
CA GLY A 178 25.69 -11.21 -24.72
C GLY A 178 27.09 -11.73 -24.46
N LEU A 179 28.03 -10.82 -24.20
CA LEU A 179 29.44 -11.11 -23.98
C LEU A 179 29.72 -11.41 -22.50
N LYS A 180 30.79 -12.17 -22.27
CA LYS A 180 31.35 -12.48 -20.95
C LYS A 180 32.80 -12.03 -20.92
N LEU A 181 33.02 -10.72 -20.85
CA LEU A 181 34.35 -10.13 -20.91
C LEU A 181 35.12 -10.34 -19.60
N PRO A 182 36.46 -10.32 -19.64
CA PRO A 182 37.27 -10.23 -18.43
C PRO A 182 36.87 -9.04 -17.56
N VAL A 183 36.86 -9.21 -16.24
CA VAL A 183 36.43 -8.17 -15.28
C VAL A 183 37.17 -6.85 -15.49
N LYS A 184 38.48 -6.90 -15.76
CA LYS A 184 39.30 -5.71 -16.08
C LYS A 184 38.76 -4.92 -17.28
N ASP A 185 38.33 -5.61 -18.33
CA ASP A 185 37.79 -4.97 -19.53
C ASP A 185 36.42 -4.35 -19.23
N VAL A 186 35.62 -4.97 -18.36
CA VAL A 186 34.32 -4.40 -17.95
C VAL A 186 34.52 -3.13 -17.11
N PHE A 187 35.54 -3.05 -16.25
CA PHE A 187 35.88 -1.79 -15.55
C PHE A 187 36.36 -0.71 -16.52
N GLN A 188 37.21 -1.05 -17.49
CA GLN A 188 37.62 -0.13 -18.55
C GLN A 188 36.41 0.36 -19.37
N MET A 189 35.49 -0.54 -19.70
CA MET A 189 34.25 -0.23 -20.41
C MET A 189 33.36 0.72 -19.60
N ALA A 190 33.13 0.43 -18.31
CA ALA A 190 32.36 1.31 -17.44
C ALA A 190 32.96 2.72 -17.40
N HIS A 191 34.28 2.83 -17.33
CA HIS A 191 34.97 4.12 -17.39
C HIS A 191 34.77 4.84 -18.74
N ASN A 192 34.88 4.12 -19.87
CA ASN A 192 34.63 4.68 -21.19
C ASN A 192 33.18 5.17 -21.37
N VAL A 193 32.20 4.43 -20.84
CA VAL A 193 30.78 4.80 -20.85
C VAL A 193 30.55 6.09 -20.07
N LEU A 194 31.18 6.26 -18.91
CA LEU A 194 31.09 7.50 -18.15
C LEU A 194 31.78 8.68 -18.86
N LYS A 195 32.91 8.44 -19.56
CA LYS A 195 33.52 9.46 -20.43
C LYS A 195 32.59 9.82 -21.60
N ALA A 196 31.87 8.84 -22.16
CA ALA A 196 30.87 9.07 -23.19
C ALA A 196 29.73 9.96 -22.67
N HIS A 197 29.20 9.68 -21.48
CA HIS A 197 28.24 10.57 -20.80
C HIS A 197 28.75 12.02 -20.77
N GLY A 198 29.95 12.24 -20.25
CA GLY A 198 30.58 13.56 -20.16
C GLY A 198 30.70 14.28 -21.50
N ARG A 199 31.17 13.58 -22.54
CA ARG A 199 31.25 14.15 -23.89
C ARG A 199 29.88 14.42 -24.51
N GLY A 200 28.89 13.59 -24.18
CA GLY A 200 27.49 13.79 -24.54
C GLY A 200 26.95 15.09 -23.95
N VAL A 201 27.18 15.35 -22.66
CA VAL A 201 26.77 16.59 -21.99
C VAL A 201 27.40 17.82 -22.67
N ILE A 202 28.71 17.77 -22.95
CA ILE A 202 29.41 18.87 -23.64
C ILE A 202 28.81 19.11 -25.02
N SER A 203 28.56 18.04 -25.78
CA SER A 203 28.03 18.14 -27.14
C SER A 203 26.60 18.68 -27.14
N LEU A 204 25.73 18.15 -26.27
CA LEU A 204 24.37 18.65 -26.09
C LEU A 204 24.36 20.16 -25.80
N ARG A 205 25.13 20.62 -24.79
CA ARG A 205 25.17 22.06 -24.44
C ARG A 205 25.75 22.93 -25.53
N LYS A 206 26.78 22.46 -26.24
CA LYS A 206 27.46 23.25 -27.27
C LYS A 206 26.59 23.48 -28.50
N TYR A 207 25.78 22.48 -28.87
CA TYR A 207 25.04 22.48 -30.13
C TYR A 207 23.53 22.66 -29.97
N ALA A 208 23.02 22.75 -28.74
CA ALA A 208 21.61 23.03 -28.50
C ALA A 208 21.21 24.42 -29.03
N LYS A 209 20.02 24.50 -29.62
CA LYS A 209 19.42 25.72 -30.19
C LYS A 209 18.70 26.58 -29.14
N ARG A 210 18.57 26.08 -27.91
CA ARG A 210 17.96 26.73 -26.75
C ARG A 210 18.63 26.27 -25.45
N PRO A 211 18.38 26.92 -24.31
CA PRO A 211 18.69 26.34 -23.00
C PRO A 211 17.97 24.99 -22.83
N ILE A 212 18.72 23.98 -22.41
CA ILE A 212 18.25 22.61 -22.19
C ILE A 212 18.59 22.14 -20.79
N LYS A 213 17.91 21.09 -20.34
CA LYS A 213 18.12 20.39 -19.08
C LYS A 213 18.67 19.00 -19.36
N ILE A 214 19.80 18.67 -18.75
CA ILE A 214 20.48 17.38 -18.99
C ILE A 214 20.55 16.57 -17.71
N GLY A 215 20.14 15.32 -17.79
CA GLY A 215 20.25 14.34 -16.71
C GLY A 215 20.88 13.02 -17.16
N TYR A 216 20.91 12.09 -16.20
CA TYR A 216 21.51 10.78 -16.28
C TYR A 216 20.66 9.81 -15.45
N ALA A 217 20.35 8.61 -15.95
CA ALA A 217 19.37 7.70 -15.36
C ALA A 217 19.96 6.30 -15.04
N PRO A 218 20.72 6.15 -13.95
CA PRO A 218 21.17 4.85 -13.45
C PRO A 218 20.03 4.02 -12.84
N THR A 219 20.34 2.73 -12.59
CA THR A 219 19.46 1.78 -11.88
C THR A 219 20.23 1.00 -10.82
N CYS A 220 19.57 0.59 -9.75
CA CYS A 220 20.09 -0.41 -8.81
C CYS A 220 18.98 -0.98 -7.93
N GLY A 221 19.25 -2.11 -7.29
CA GLY A 221 18.45 -2.54 -6.13
C GLY A 221 18.72 -1.61 -4.95
N MET A 222 17.67 -1.07 -4.33
CA MET A 222 17.83 -0.16 -3.19
C MET A 222 17.92 -0.94 -1.87
N ALA A 223 18.84 -0.54 -0.99
CA ALA A 223 18.85 -1.03 0.38
C ALA A 223 17.78 -0.31 1.20
N TYR A 224 17.07 -1.03 2.07
CA TYR A 224 16.19 -0.42 3.06
C TYR A 224 16.37 -1.10 4.43
N PRO A 225 16.25 -0.35 5.53
CA PRO A 225 16.47 -0.88 6.87
C PRO A 225 15.30 -1.78 7.31
N LYS A 226 15.62 -2.77 8.15
CA LYS A 226 14.63 -3.68 8.77
C LYS A 226 13.71 -2.96 9.76
N THR A 227 14.25 -1.97 10.46
CA THR A 227 13.53 -1.11 11.40
C THR A 227 13.98 0.34 11.22
N ASP A 228 13.21 1.30 11.72
CA ASP A 228 13.57 2.73 11.69
C ASP A 228 14.63 3.10 12.76
N SER A 229 15.33 2.12 13.35
CA SER A 229 16.42 2.41 14.29
C SER A 229 17.63 3.01 13.56
N GLU A 230 18.32 3.95 14.21
CA GLU A 230 19.50 4.61 13.64
C GLU A 230 20.56 3.60 13.17
N ALA A 231 20.76 2.52 13.92
CA ALA A 231 21.71 1.47 13.56
C ALA A 231 21.33 0.76 12.24
N ASP A 232 20.07 0.33 12.08
CA ASP A 232 19.61 -0.34 10.85
C ASP A 232 19.64 0.62 9.65
N VAL A 233 19.28 1.89 9.87
CA VAL A 233 19.32 2.95 8.85
C VAL A 233 20.74 3.16 8.32
N GLU A 234 21.72 3.31 9.22
CA GLU A 234 23.12 3.48 8.82
C GLU A 234 23.69 2.22 8.16
N ALA A 235 23.32 1.02 8.63
CA ALA A 235 23.71 -0.23 8.00
C ALA A 235 23.14 -0.35 6.57
N ALA A 236 21.87 0.01 6.35
CA ALA A 236 21.26 0.03 5.02
C ALA A 236 21.94 1.05 4.10
N LYS A 237 22.22 2.25 4.59
CA LYS A 237 22.94 3.30 3.84
C LYS A 237 24.36 2.86 3.46
N LYS A 238 25.07 2.23 4.40
CA LYS A 238 26.39 1.64 4.18
C LYS A 238 26.33 0.52 3.15
N ALA A 239 25.31 -0.34 3.17
CA ALA A 239 25.13 -1.41 2.18
C ALA A 239 24.88 -0.86 0.77
N LEU A 240 24.05 0.19 0.64
CA LEU A 240 23.69 0.77 -0.66
C LEU A 240 24.91 1.38 -1.38
N PHE A 241 25.74 2.12 -0.65
CA PHE A 241 26.90 2.82 -1.23
C PHE A 241 28.21 2.03 -1.14
N GLY A 242 28.29 1.03 -0.26
CA GLY A 242 29.44 0.14 -0.08
C GLY A 242 29.49 -1.00 -1.09
N PHE A 243 30.57 -1.77 -1.07
CA PHE A 243 30.89 -2.73 -2.12
C PHE A 243 30.66 -4.18 -1.68
N TYR A 244 29.43 -4.52 -1.30
CA TYR A 244 29.08 -5.87 -0.84
C TYR A 244 28.71 -6.85 -1.97
N ASN A 245 28.46 -6.35 -3.18
CA ASN A 245 28.18 -7.21 -4.32
C ASN A 245 29.38 -8.13 -4.63
N PRO A 246 29.12 -9.40 -5.00
CA PRO A 246 30.17 -10.27 -5.48
C PRO A 246 30.69 -9.76 -6.84
N LEU A 247 31.89 -10.19 -7.22
CA LEU A 247 32.59 -9.63 -8.38
C LEU A 247 31.79 -9.79 -9.68
N GLU A 248 31.12 -10.92 -9.89
CA GLU A 248 30.25 -11.17 -11.04
C GLU A 248 29.00 -10.26 -11.12
N ARG A 249 28.71 -9.50 -10.07
CA ARG A 249 27.61 -8.54 -10.00
C ARG A 249 28.04 -7.16 -9.49
N TRP A 250 29.33 -6.83 -9.60
CA TRP A 250 29.88 -5.56 -9.11
C TRP A 250 29.17 -4.35 -9.74
N THR A 251 28.66 -4.48 -10.97
CA THR A 251 27.98 -3.41 -11.71
C THR A 251 26.64 -2.98 -11.08
N TRP A 252 26.09 -3.73 -10.13
CA TRP A 252 24.86 -3.35 -9.43
C TRP A 252 25.08 -2.33 -8.30
N ASN A 253 26.31 -1.85 -8.10
CA ASN A 253 26.63 -0.81 -7.12
C ASN A 253 26.31 0.60 -7.66
N VAL A 254 25.40 1.32 -7.00
CA VAL A 254 24.94 2.65 -7.46
C VAL A 254 26.03 3.72 -7.36
N ALA A 255 26.88 3.65 -6.32
CA ALA A 255 27.92 4.64 -6.07
C ALA A 255 28.98 4.62 -7.17
N TRP A 256 29.34 3.46 -7.71
CA TRP A 256 30.33 3.32 -8.78
C TRP A 256 29.93 4.08 -10.06
N PHE A 257 28.63 4.15 -10.35
CA PHE A 257 28.11 4.80 -11.55
C PHE A 257 27.64 6.24 -11.31
N SER A 258 27.40 6.62 -10.05
CA SER A 258 26.80 7.92 -9.71
C SER A 258 27.80 8.87 -9.05
N ASP A 259 28.71 8.40 -8.19
CA ASP A 259 29.73 9.25 -7.57
C ASP A 259 30.66 9.93 -8.58
N PRO A 260 31.16 9.25 -9.63
CA PRO A 260 31.99 9.92 -10.64
C PRO A 260 31.26 11.05 -11.36
N VAL A 261 29.95 10.88 -11.57
CA VAL A 261 29.09 11.81 -12.31
C VAL A 261 28.73 13.02 -11.45
N PHE A 262 28.25 12.80 -10.22
CA PHE A 262 27.73 13.88 -9.36
C PHE A 262 28.76 14.44 -8.38
N LEU A 263 29.77 13.65 -7.99
CA LEU A 263 30.80 14.04 -7.00
C LEU A 263 32.20 14.19 -7.61
N GLY A 264 32.39 13.83 -8.89
CA GLY A 264 33.67 13.99 -9.58
C GLY A 264 34.79 13.05 -9.13
N ARG A 265 34.44 11.95 -8.45
CA ARG A 265 35.40 10.93 -7.99
C ARG A 265 34.73 9.56 -7.88
N TYR A 266 35.50 8.50 -8.09
CA TYR A 266 35.05 7.16 -7.72
C TYR A 266 35.07 6.96 -6.19
N PRO A 267 34.25 6.05 -5.65
CA PRO A 267 34.27 5.73 -4.22
C PRO A 267 35.60 5.09 -3.79
N GLU A 268 36.20 5.59 -2.70
CA GLU A 268 37.52 5.13 -2.21
C GLU A 268 37.55 3.64 -1.88
N GLU A 269 36.51 3.12 -1.22
CA GLU A 269 36.37 1.69 -0.90
C GLU A 269 36.43 0.81 -2.16
N GLY A 270 35.72 1.21 -3.22
CA GLY A 270 35.71 0.49 -4.49
C GLY A 270 37.05 0.57 -5.22
N LEU A 271 37.73 1.72 -5.15
CA LEU A 271 39.06 1.89 -5.74
C LEU A 271 40.09 0.95 -5.11
N GLU A 272 40.05 0.79 -3.77
CA GLU A 272 40.93 -0.16 -3.09
C GLU A 272 40.54 -1.61 -3.39
N LYS A 273 39.24 -1.95 -3.27
CA LYS A 273 38.73 -3.31 -3.49
C LYS A 273 39.04 -3.85 -4.89
N TYR A 274 38.95 -3.01 -5.92
CA TYR A 274 39.08 -3.44 -7.31
C TYR A 274 40.39 -3.03 -7.97
N LYS A 275 41.38 -2.60 -7.19
CA LYS A 275 42.66 -2.04 -7.66
C LYS A 275 43.35 -2.82 -8.79
N GLU A 276 43.26 -4.15 -8.80
CA GLU A 276 43.86 -5.01 -9.83
C GLU A 276 43.15 -4.97 -11.19
N TYR A 277 41.89 -4.52 -11.23
CA TYR A 277 41.05 -4.46 -12.43
C TYR A 277 40.89 -3.05 -12.99
N LEU A 278 41.32 -2.02 -12.27
CA LEU A 278 41.02 -0.63 -12.65
C LEU A 278 41.76 -0.22 -13.92
N PRO A 279 41.11 0.60 -14.77
CA PRO A 279 41.80 1.31 -15.84
C PRO A 279 42.69 2.42 -15.25
N GLU A 280 43.47 3.07 -16.11
CA GLU A 280 44.05 4.36 -15.74
C GLU A 280 42.92 5.39 -15.58
N ILE A 281 42.83 6.00 -14.39
CA ILE A 281 41.83 7.02 -14.07
C ILE A 281 42.57 8.35 -13.92
N THR A 282 42.39 9.26 -14.89
CA THR A 282 43.07 10.57 -14.88
C THR A 282 42.19 11.67 -14.27
N LYS A 283 42.81 12.80 -13.93
CA LYS A 283 42.07 13.99 -13.45
C LYS A 283 41.22 14.59 -14.57
N GLU A 284 41.71 14.50 -15.80
CA GLU A 284 41.05 14.93 -17.02
C GLU A 284 39.79 14.09 -17.28
N ASP A 285 39.88 12.77 -17.08
CA ASP A 285 38.71 11.89 -17.17
C ASP A 285 37.66 12.26 -16.12
N MET A 286 38.06 12.49 -14.87
CA MET A 286 37.11 12.86 -13.83
C MET A 286 36.44 14.21 -14.08
N LYS A 287 37.18 15.20 -14.59
CA LYS A 287 36.61 16.49 -15.03
C LYS A 287 35.65 16.31 -16.21
N LEU A 288 35.94 15.37 -17.11
CA LEU A 288 35.06 15.04 -18.23
C LEU A 288 33.80 14.31 -17.77
N ILE A 289 33.90 13.34 -16.87
CA ILE A 289 32.77 12.54 -16.40
C ILE A 289 31.79 13.41 -15.60
N SER A 290 32.31 14.31 -14.76
CA SER A 290 31.51 15.18 -13.86
C SER A 290 31.06 16.49 -14.49
N GLN A 291 30.72 16.48 -15.78
CA GLN A 291 30.09 17.67 -16.36
C GLN A 291 28.78 17.96 -15.61
N PRO A 292 28.54 19.23 -15.19
CA PRO A 292 27.39 19.54 -14.32
C PRO A 292 26.08 19.07 -14.94
N LEU A 293 25.19 18.47 -14.15
CA LEU A 293 23.86 18.05 -14.60
C LEU A 293 22.78 18.93 -14.00
N ASP A 294 21.62 18.98 -14.66
CA ASP A 294 20.46 19.75 -14.20
C ASP A 294 19.55 18.92 -13.28
N PHE A 295 19.57 17.59 -13.42
CA PHE A 295 18.80 16.66 -12.60
C PHE A 295 19.41 15.26 -12.58
N MET A 296 19.12 14.50 -11.54
CA MET A 296 19.39 13.07 -11.42
C MET A 296 18.14 12.28 -11.81
N GLY A 297 18.23 11.49 -12.89
CA GLY A 297 17.27 10.41 -13.12
C GLY A 297 17.62 9.22 -12.22
N GLN A 298 16.64 8.43 -11.84
CA GLN A 298 16.88 7.16 -11.17
C GLN A 298 15.76 6.18 -11.51
N ASN A 299 16.13 4.98 -11.93
CA ASN A 299 15.20 3.88 -12.09
C ASN A 299 15.20 3.05 -10.80
N ILE A 300 14.00 2.75 -10.27
CA ILE A 300 13.85 1.98 -9.02
C ILE A 300 12.65 1.05 -9.17
N TYR A 301 12.91 -0.26 -9.13
CA TYR A 301 11.88 -1.29 -9.19
C TYR A 301 11.72 -2.05 -7.87
N ASN A 302 12.84 -2.39 -7.22
CA ASN A 302 12.84 -3.18 -5.99
C ASN A 302 14.12 -3.00 -5.16
N GLY A 303 14.18 -3.69 -4.02
CA GLY A 303 15.30 -3.62 -3.09
C GLY A 303 15.53 -4.84 -2.21
N TYR A 304 16.42 -4.67 -1.25
CA TYR A 304 16.83 -5.67 -0.26
C TYR A 304 16.85 -5.07 1.14
N MET A 305 16.35 -5.85 2.10
CA MET A 305 16.25 -5.45 3.50
C MET A 305 17.58 -5.68 4.22
N VAL A 306 18.00 -4.71 5.03
CA VAL A 306 19.26 -4.71 5.76
C VAL A 306 19.02 -4.42 7.23
N SER A 307 19.73 -5.12 8.11
CA SER A 307 19.81 -4.80 9.54
C SER A 307 21.26 -4.57 9.97
N ALA A 308 21.45 -3.96 11.14
CA ALA A 308 22.76 -3.79 11.75
C ALA A 308 23.22 -5.09 12.44
N GLY A 309 24.37 -5.60 11.99
CA GLY A 309 25.10 -6.68 12.65
C GLY A 309 26.08 -6.17 13.71
N ALA A 310 27.02 -7.04 14.09
CA ALA A 310 28.15 -6.65 14.93
C ALA A 310 28.95 -5.51 14.26
N ASP A 311 29.42 -4.55 15.06
CA ASP A 311 30.19 -3.38 14.60
C ASP A 311 29.51 -2.53 13.51
N ALA A 312 28.16 -2.56 13.46
CA ALA A 312 27.34 -1.90 12.44
C ALA A 312 27.64 -2.37 11.00
N GLU A 313 28.14 -3.59 10.82
CA GLU A 313 28.22 -4.22 9.51
C GLU A 313 26.82 -4.60 9.00
N PRO A 314 26.52 -4.40 7.71
CA PRO A 314 25.24 -4.78 7.12
C PRO A 314 24.97 -6.29 7.16
N VAL A 315 23.79 -6.66 7.61
CA VAL A 315 23.24 -8.02 7.50
C VAL A 315 22.10 -7.99 6.49
N PHE A 316 22.26 -8.74 5.39
CA PHE A 316 21.24 -8.87 4.35
C PHE A 316 20.18 -9.88 4.78
N GLU A 317 18.95 -9.41 4.98
CA GLU A 317 17.87 -10.21 5.53
C GLU A 317 17.22 -11.12 4.47
N ASN A 318 16.86 -12.33 4.88
CA ASN A 318 16.12 -13.25 4.03
C ASN A 318 14.65 -12.83 3.93
N ARG A 319 14.07 -13.03 2.74
CA ARG A 319 12.63 -12.85 2.56
C ARG A 319 11.88 -14.00 3.21
N LYS A 320 10.78 -13.69 3.92
CA LYS A 320 9.88 -14.71 4.47
C LYS A 320 9.27 -15.60 3.38
N PRO A 321 8.89 -16.86 3.68
CA PRO A 321 8.11 -17.67 2.76
C PRO A 321 6.84 -16.94 2.29
N GLY A 322 6.52 -17.05 0.99
CA GLY A 322 5.36 -16.37 0.40
C GLY A 322 5.51 -14.86 0.21
N TYR A 323 6.73 -14.30 0.26
CA TYR A 323 6.96 -12.87 -0.03
C TYR A 323 6.41 -12.49 -1.41
N ALA A 324 5.71 -11.37 -1.50
CA ALA A 324 5.04 -10.91 -2.71
C ALA A 324 6.04 -10.67 -3.86
N LYS A 325 5.64 -11.05 -5.09
CA LYS A 325 6.45 -10.93 -6.29
C LYS A 325 5.64 -10.45 -7.50
N THR A 326 6.33 -9.80 -8.43
CA THR A 326 5.83 -9.50 -9.78
C THR A 326 5.77 -10.78 -10.62
N ALA A 327 5.15 -10.71 -11.82
CA ALA A 327 5.18 -11.81 -12.79
C ALA A 327 6.63 -12.20 -13.18
N ALA A 328 7.52 -11.21 -13.33
CA ALA A 328 8.96 -11.40 -13.55
C ALA A 328 9.72 -12.00 -12.34
N GLY A 329 9.02 -12.32 -11.24
CA GLY A 329 9.60 -12.93 -10.04
C GLY A 329 10.38 -11.95 -9.14
N TRP A 330 10.32 -10.65 -9.42
CA TRP A 330 10.95 -9.60 -8.60
C TRP A 330 10.14 -9.37 -7.33
N PRO A 331 10.78 -9.07 -6.19
CA PRO A 331 10.01 -8.79 -4.98
C PRO A 331 9.25 -7.47 -5.08
N VAL A 332 8.15 -7.36 -4.34
CA VAL A 332 7.44 -6.09 -4.14
C VAL A 332 7.92 -5.49 -2.82
N THR A 333 8.65 -4.37 -2.87
CA THR A 333 9.34 -3.74 -1.73
C THR A 333 9.17 -2.21 -1.74
N PRO A 334 7.99 -1.68 -1.40
CA PRO A 334 7.74 -0.22 -1.40
C PRO A 334 8.68 0.56 -0.46
N GLU A 335 9.19 -0.06 0.60
CA GLU A 335 10.16 0.52 1.53
C GLU A 335 11.45 0.94 0.82
N ALA A 336 11.86 0.17 -0.20
CA ALA A 336 13.02 0.44 -1.02
C ALA A 336 12.88 1.75 -1.82
N PHE A 337 11.65 2.14 -2.14
CA PHE A 337 11.35 3.36 -2.86
C PHE A 337 11.50 4.59 -1.96
N TYR A 338 10.95 4.54 -0.74
CA TYR A 338 11.13 5.62 0.25
C TYR A 338 12.61 5.78 0.66
N TRP A 339 13.25 4.70 1.16
CA TRP A 339 14.61 4.77 1.69
C TRP A 339 15.65 4.99 0.59
N GLY A 340 15.50 4.35 -0.57
CA GLY A 340 16.40 4.54 -1.70
C GLY A 340 16.44 5.99 -2.15
N ILE A 341 15.28 6.62 -2.34
CA ILE A 341 15.19 8.04 -2.73
C ILE A 341 15.83 8.94 -1.67
N ARG A 342 15.50 8.72 -0.40
CA ARG A 342 16.07 9.49 0.70
C ARG A 342 17.60 9.38 0.73
N PHE A 343 18.16 8.18 0.67
CA PHE A 343 19.61 7.98 0.71
C PHE A 343 20.32 8.60 -0.50
N LEU A 344 19.75 8.48 -1.70
CA LEU A 344 20.30 9.08 -2.90
C LEU A 344 20.29 10.60 -2.83
N TYR A 345 19.17 11.19 -2.39
CA TYR A 345 19.07 12.65 -2.24
C TYR A 345 20.04 13.17 -1.17
N GLU A 346 20.13 12.52 -0.01
CA GLU A 346 21.09 12.87 1.05
C GLU A 346 22.55 12.81 0.58
N ARG A 347 22.89 11.94 -0.38
CA ARG A 347 24.25 11.81 -0.89
C ARG A 347 24.59 12.82 -1.98
N TYR A 348 23.66 13.06 -2.91
CA TYR A 348 23.95 13.80 -4.12
C TYR A 348 23.35 15.21 -4.14
N GLU A 349 22.30 15.48 -3.36
CA GLU A 349 21.64 16.79 -3.23
C GLU A 349 21.25 17.43 -4.59
N HIS A 350 20.93 16.61 -5.59
CA HIS A 350 20.45 17.05 -6.90
C HIS A 350 18.93 16.85 -7.02
N PRO A 351 18.23 17.71 -7.80
CA PRO A 351 16.84 17.47 -8.16
C PRO A 351 16.66 16.10 -8.81
N MET A 352 15.71 15.31 -8.32
CA MET A 352 15.51 13.94 -8.77
C MET A 352 14.28 13.79 -9.66
N TYR A 353 14.36 12.87 -10.61
CA TYR A 353 13.21 12.31 -11.32
C TYR A 353 13.27 10.80 -11.19
N ILE A 354 12.17 10.17 -10.80
CA ILE A 354 12.05 8.73 -10.97
C ILE A 354 11.75 8.48 -12.45
N THR A 355 12.76 8.04 -13.18
CA THR A 355 12.70 7.94 -14.64
C THR A 355 12.08 6.63 -15.12
N GLU A 356 12.05 5.61 -14.27
CA GLU A 356 11.32 4.36 -14.44
C GLU A 356 10.93 3.74 -13.10
N ASN A 357 9.68 3.35 -12.98
CA ASN A 357 9.16 2.47 -11.94
C ASN A 357 7.87 1.79 -12.43
N GLY A 358 7.70 0.51 -12.13
CA GLY A 358 6.50 -0.24 -12.48
C GLY A 358 6.66 -1.72 -12.21
N MET A 359 5.69 -2.52 -12.64
CA MET A 359 5.73 -3.97 -12.44
C MET A 359 5.16 -4.75 -13.64
N SER A 360 5.72 -5.93 -13.87
CA SER A 360 5.12 -6.94 -14.74
C SER A 360 3.96 -7.65 -14.06
N CYS A 361 2.86 -7.87 -14.79
CA CYS A 361 1.70 -8.68 -14.37
C CYS A 361 1.27 -9.68 -15.46
N HIS A 362 0.53 -10.71 -15.06
CA HIS A 362 -0.12 -11.66 -15.97
C HIS A 362 -1.44 -11.09 -16.50
N ASP A 363 -1.36 -10.03 -17.30
CA ASP A 363 -2.54 -9.35 -17.83
C ASP A 363 -3.22 -10.14 -18.96
N MET A 364 -4.55 -10.08 -19.00
CA MET A 364 -5.36 -10.65 -20.09
C MET A 364 -6.60 -9.78 -20.34
N VAL A 365 -7.10 -9.80 -21.58
CA VAL A 365 -8.40 -9.21 -21.90
C VAL A 365 -9.50 -10.13 -21.38
N SER A 366 -10.31 -9.62 -20.46
CA SER A 366 -11.42 -10.32 -19.82
C SER A 366 -12.64 -10.40 -20.75
N LEU A 367 -13.65 -11.19 -20.37
CA LEU A 367 -14.85 -11.42 -21.18
C LEU A 367 -15.66 -10.15 -21.48
N ASP A 368 -15.51 -9.12 -20.64
CA ASP A 368 -16.12 -7.79 -20.83
C ASP A 368 -15.31 -6.89 -21.77
N GLY A 369 -14.19 -7.37 -22.29
CA GLY A 369 -13.29 -6.63 -23.18
C GLY A 369 -12.30 -5.71 -22.47
N ARG A 370 -12.21 -5.73 -21.14
CA ARG A 370 -11.31 -4.91 -20.33
C ARG A 370 -10.10 -5.70 -19.83
N VAL A 371 -9.10 -5.00 -19.30
CA VAL A 371 -7.95 -5.62 -18.63
C VAL A 371 -7.95 -5.18 -17.17
N HIS A 372 -8.30 -6.11 -16.29
CA HIS A 372 -8.36 -5.89 -14.85
C HIS A 372 -7.03 -6.27 -14.20
N ASP A 373 -6.29 -5.28 -13.71
CA ASP A 373 -4.93 -5.43 -13.19
C ASP A 373 -4.74 -4.82 -11.77
N PRO A 374 -5.53 -5.27 -10.77
CA PRO A 374 -5.51 -4.70 -9.43
C PRO A 374 -4.15 -4.82 -8.72
N ASN A 375 -3.34 -5.82 -9.07
CA ASN A 375 -1.99 -5.99 -8.54
C ASN A 375 -1.08 -4.82 -8.94
N ARG A 376 -1.22 -4.31 -10.17
CA ARG A 376 -0.47 -3.14 -10.66
C ARG A 376 -0.91 -1.87 -9.93
N ILE A 377 -2.21 -1.69 -9.72
CA ILE A 377 -2.75 -0.57 -8.94
C ILE A 377 -2.17 -0.59 -7.52
N TYR A 378 -2.23 -1.74 -6.84
CA TYR A 378 -1.69 -1.88 -5.48
C TYR A 378 -0.19 -1.56 -5.42
N PHE A 379 0.60 -2.10 -6.36
CA PHE A 379 2.03 -1.80 -6.43
C PHE A 379 2.30 -0.30 -6.59
N LEU A 380 1.64 0.33 -7.57
CA LEU A 380 1.84 1.75 -7.86
C LEU A 380 1.40 2.62 -6.69
N ASP A 381 0.27 2.33 -6.05
CA ASP A 381 -0.21 3.08 -4.90
C ASP A 381 0.77 3.03 -3.72
N MET A 382 1.28 1.84 -3.40
CA MET A 382 2.24 1.67 -2.30
C MET A 382 3.59 2.36 -2.60
N TYR A 383 4.08 2.27 -3.84
CA TYR A 383 5.33 2.91 -4.23
C TYR A 383 5.19 4.43 -4.32
N LEU A 384 4.13 4.96 -4.95
CA LEU A 384 3.90 6.40 -5.02
C LEU A 384 3.65 7.01 -3.64
N SER A 385 2.98 6.28 -2.74
CA SER A 385 2.86 6.66 -1.33
C SER A 385 4.23 6.74 -0.62
N ALA A 386 5.11 5.76 -0.87
CA ALA A 386 6.48 5.77 -0.33
C ALA A 386 7.33 6.92 -0.90
N LEU A 387 7.17 7.26 -2.18
CA LEU A 387 7.80 8.42 -2.80
C LEU A 387 7.27 9.72 -2.22
N GLN A 388 5.96 9.85 -2.03
CA GLN A 388 5.40 11.03 -1.39
C GLN A 388 5.99 11.20 0.01
N LYS A 389 6.09 10.11 0.79
CA LYS A 389 6.75 10.16 2.10
C LYS A 389 8.19 10.68 2.01
N ALA A 390 8.97 10.26 1.01
CA ALA A 390 10.34 10.76 0.82
C ALA A 390 10.37 12.26 0.49
N CYS A 391 9.40 12.74 -0.29
CA CYS A 391 9.25 14.17 -0.59
C CYS A 391 8.82 14.97 0.65
N ASP A 392 7.86 14.46 1.41
CA ASP A 392 7.37 15.05 2.67
C ASP A 392 8.51 15.14 3.71
N ASP A 393 9.45 14.17 3.68
CA ASP A 393 10.67 14.14 4.50
C ASP A 393 11.86 14.94 3.90
N GLY A 394 11.64 15.67 2.79
CA GLY A 394 12.57 16.70 2.29
C GLY A 394 13.35 16.38 1.01
N ALA A 395 13.13 15.23 0.37
CA ALA A 395 13.77 14.93 -0.92
C ALA A 395 13.20 15.80 -2.07
N ASP A 396 14.06 16.48 -2.84
CA ASP A 396 13.63 17.27 -4.03
C ASP A 396 13.38 16.35 -5.23
N VAL A 397 12.26 15.62 -5.20
CA VAL A 397 11.78 14.85 -6.36
C VAL A 397 10.79 15.68 -7.16
N ARG A 398 11.08 15.87 -8.45
CA ARG A 398 10.32 16.75 -9.35
C ARG A 398 9.41 16.03 -10.32
N GLY A 399 9.56 14.72 -10.47
CA GLY A 399 8.67 13.95 -11.31
C GLY A 399 8.82 12.44 -11.22
N TYR A 400 7.82 11.77 -11.76
CA TYR A 400 7.71 10.31 -11.82
C TYR A 400 7.26 9.89 -13.21
N PHE A 401 7.99 8.93 -13.78
CA PHE A 401 7.69 8.30 -15.06
C PHE A 401 7.38 6.82 -14.84
N LEU A 402 6.12 6.46 -15.11
CA LEU A 402 5.66 5.08 -15.04
C LEU A 402 6.31 4.25 -16.16
N TRP A 403 6.97 3.15 -15.78
CA TRP A 403 7.41 2.11 -16.71
C TRP A 403 6.33 1.01 -16.78
N THR A 404 5.59 0.89 -17.88
CA THR A 404 5.70 1.62 -19.16
C THR A 404 4.32 2.01 -19.69
N PHE A 405 4.27 2.84 -20.73
CA PHE A 405 3.02 3.20 -21.39
C PHE A 405 2.35 1.98 -22.06
N LEU A 406 3.08 1.24 -22.91
CA LEU A 406 2.57 0.06 -23.63
C LEU A 406 3.22 -1.21 -23.11
N ASP A 407 2.48 -2.32 -23.07
CA ASP A 407 3.12 -3.64 -23.08
C ASP A 407 4.07 -3.72 -24.27
N ASN A 408 5.29 -4.20 -24.06
CA ASN A 408 6.37 -4.06 -25.03
C ASN A 408 7.25 -5.33 -25.10
N PHE A 409 8.31 -5.28 -25.91
CA PHE A 409 9.32 -6.34 -25.97
C PHE A 409 10.29 -6.20 -24.78
N GLU A 410 10.15 -7.05 -23.76
CA GLU A 410 10.94 -6.98 -22.52
C GLU A 410 12.29 -7.73 -22.68
N TRP A 411 13.14 -7.20 -23.56
CA TRP A 411 14.55 -7.59 -23.69
C TRP A 411 14.75 -9.10 -23.92
N ASP A 412 15.53 -9.79 -23.06
CA ASP A 412 15.78 -11.23 -23.17
C ASP A 412 14.53 -12.08 -22.92
N LYS A 413 13.46 -11.50 -22.36
CA LYS A 413 12.17 -12.17 -22.11
C LYS A 413 11.22 -12.15 -23.30
N GLY A 414 11.47 -11.33 -24.31
CA GLY A 414 10.54 -11.19 -25.42
C GLY A 414 9.21 -10.58 -24.97
N TYR A 415 8.08 -11.17 -25.37
CA TYR A 415 6.75 -10.65 -25.04
C TYR A 415 6.08 -11.36 -23.84
N THR A 416 6.86 -12.11 -23.04
CA THR A 416 6.31 -12.87 -21.90
C THR A 416 6.01 -11.99 -20.68
N GLU A 417 6.61 -10.80 -20.60
CA GLU A 417 6.42 -9.85 -19.51
C GLU A 417 5.61 -8.63 -19.99
N ARG A 418 4.74 -8.10 -19.12
CA ARG A 418 3.82 -7.01 -19.44
C ARG A 418 3.87 -5.92 -18.39
N PHE A 419 4.60 -4.85 -18.66
CA PHE A 419 4.74 -3.69 -17.78
C PHE A 419 3.78 -2.53 -18.10
N GLY A 420 3.08 -2.57 -19.24
CA GLY A 420 2.27 -1.47 -19.72
C GLY A 420 1.08 -1.15 -18.83
N ILE A 421 0.69 0.12 -18.77
CA ILE A 421 -0.68 0.52 -18.36
C ILE A 421 -1.67 0.45 -19.53
N VAL A 422 -1.18 0.21 -20.74
CA VAL A 422 -1.98 -0.11 -21.93
C VAL A 422 -1.56 -1.49 -22.44
N HIS A 423 -2.52 -2.40 -22.51
CA HIS A 423 -2.33 -3.72 -23.11
C HIS A 423 -2.19 -3.60 -24.62
N VAL A 424 -1.22 -4.32 -25.19
CA VAL A 424 -1.06 -4.49 -26.64
C VAL A 424 -1.34 -5.94 -27.01
N ASP A 425 -2.31 -6.13 -27.91
CA ASP A 425 -2.41 -7.35 -28.69
C ASP A 425 -1.38 -7.27 -29.82
N PHE A 426 -0.30 -8.06 -29.71
CA PHE A 426 0.83 -7.98 -30.65
C PHE A 426 0.52 -8.51 -32.05
N GLU A 427 -0.55 -9.30 -32.22
CA GLU A 427 -0.97 -9.78 -33.54
C GLU A 427 -1.81 -8.73 -34.26
N THR A 428 -2.77 -8.14 -33.57
CA THR A 428 -3.71 -7.16 -34.17
C THR A 428 -3.25 -5.71 -34.00
N GLN A 429 -2.23 -5.48 -33.17
CA GLN A 429 -1.74 -4.18 -32.73
C GLN A 429 -2.78 -3.34 -31.97
N LYS A 430 -3.87 -3.96 -31.51
CA LYS A 430 -4.92 -3.29 -30.75
C LYS A 430 -4.43 -2.89 -29.36
N ARG A 431 -4.61 -1.61 -29.01
CA ARG A 431 -4.40 -1.08 -27.66
C ARG A 431 -5.68 -1.23 -26.83
N THR A 432 -5.55 -1.72 -25.60
CA THR A 432 -6.64 -1.79 -24.61
C THR A 432 -6.16 -1.17 -23.30
N VAL A 433 -6.79 -0.06 -22.89
CA VAL A 433 -6.43 0.65 -21.66
C VAL A 433 -6.75 -0.24 -20.45
N LYS A 434 -5.78 -0.41 -19.54
CA LYS A 434 -5.96 -1.22 -18.33
C LYS A 434 -6.59 -0.40 -17.20
N ASP A 435 -7.12 -1.07 -16.19
CA ASP A 435 -7.69 -0.40 -15.01
C ASP A 435 -6.66 0.48 -14.28
N SER A 436 -5.39 0.04 -14.26
CA SER A 436 -4.27 0.85 -13.73
C SER A 436 -4.06 2.19 -14.44
N ALA A 437 -4.40 2.30 -15.73
CA ALA A 437 -4.28 3.57 -16.44
C ALA A 437 -5.34 4.59 -15.97
N PHE A 438 -6.57 4.13 -15.77
CA PHE A 438 -7.65 4.97 -15.22
C PHE A 438 -7.37 5.37 -13.77
N TRP A 439 -6.82 4.45 -12.98
CA TRP A 439 -6.34 4.76 -11.63
C TRP A 439 -5.23 5.81 -11.67
N TYR A 440 -4.21 5.65 -12.52
CA TYR A 440 -3.08 6.57 -12.63
C TYR A 440 -3.54 7.95 -13.14
N GLN A 441 -4.47 8.01 -14.09
CA GLN A 441 -5.14 9.25 -14.50
C GLN A 441 -5.72 9.99 -13.30
N LYS A 442 -6.43 9.30 -12.40
CA LYS A 442 -6.98 9.91 -11.19
C LYS A 442 -5.88 10.41 -10.24
N ILE A 443 -4.77 9.70 -10.10
CA ILE A 443 -3.62 10.15 -9.30
C ILE A 443 -3.02 11.44 -9.88
N MET A 444 -2.83 11.51 -11.20
CA MET A 444 -2.31 12.70 -11.88
C MET A 444 -3.26 13.90 -11.70
N GLU A 445 -4.55 13.71 -11.97
CA GLU A 445 -5.58 14.77 -11.83
C GLU A 445 -5.68 15.34 -10.42
N THR A 446 -5.45 14.49 -9.42
CA THR A 446 -5.55 14.88 -8.00
C THR A 446 -4.21 15.18 -7.36
N ASN A 447 -3.14 15.20 -8.15
CA ASN A 447 -1.76 15.40 -7.72
C ASN A 447 -1.38 14.55 -6.48
N GLY A 448 -1.79 13.29 -6.49
CA GLY A 448 -1.54 12.32 -5.42
C GLY A 448 -2.54 12.33 -4.26
N LYS A 449 -3.53 13.24 -4.20
CA LYS A 449 -4.53 13.25 -3.11
C LYS A 449 -5.24 11.90 -2.93
N GLU A 450 -5.42 11.15 -4.01
CA GLU A 450 -6.11 9.87 -4.00
C GLU A 450 -5.24 8.66 -3.62
N LEU A 451 -3.95 8.86 -3.34
CA LEU A 451 -3.04 7.83 -2.84
C LEU A 451 -3.39 7.38 -1.42
N SER A 452 -3.11 6.13 -1.08
CA SER A 452 -3.42 5.58 0.25
C SER A 452 -2.76 6.33 1.40
N ILE A 453 -1.56 6.90 1.24
CA ILE A 453 -0.92 7.72 2.30
C ILE A 453 -1.75 8.95 2.69
N ASN A 454 -2.58 9.46 1.78
CA ASN A 454 -3.46 10.62 2.02
C ASN A 454 -4.89 10.20 2.37
N LYS A 455 -5.18 8.90 2.43
CA LYS A 455 -6.48 8.34 2.73
C LYS A 455 -6.48 7.59 4.04
N LEU A 456 -7.64 7.55 4.66
CA LEU A 456 -7.86 6.71 5.81
C LEU A 456 -8.04 5.26 5.34
N MET A 457 -7.25 4.33 5.87
CA MET A 457 -7.38 2.91 5.54
C MET A 457 -8.62 2.34 6.22
N ARG A 458 -9.69 2.12 5.46
CA ARG A 458 -10.96 1.57 5.98
C ARG A 458 -10.97 0.05 5.83
N GLN A 459 -10.46 -0.66 6.83
CA GLN A 459 -10.48 -2.12 6.89
C GLN A 459 -11.40 -2.61 8.02
N ILE A 460 -11.85 -3.87 7.95
CA ILE A 460 -12.52 -4.52 9.08
C ILE A 460 -11.55 -4.58 10.27
N LEU A 461 -11.99 -4.13 11.44
CA LEU A 461 -11.19 -4.13 12.66
C LEU A 461 -11.54 -5.36 13.50
N PHE A 462 -10.92 -6.51 13.20
CA PHE A 462 -11.00 -7.69 14.07
C PHE A 462 -10.33 -7.43 15.40
N LEU A 463 -11.02 -7.70 16.50
CA LEU A 463 -10.54 -7.37 17.84
C LEU A 463 -10.12 -8.62 18.60
N ASN A 464 -9.10 -8.48 19.45
CA ASN A 464 -8.80 -9.46 20.49
C ASN A 464 -9.70 -9.18 21.71
N PRO A 465 -10.60 -10.11 22.07
CA PRO A 465 -11.44 -9.92 23.25
C PRO A 465 -10.61 -9.89 24.53
N ILE A 466 -11.01 -9.06 25.50
CA ILE A 466 -10.39 -9.03 26.83
C ILE A 466 -11.11 -10.03 27.74
N TYR A 467 -10.35 -10.98 28.29
CA TYR A 467 -10.86 -12.01 29.18
C TYR A 467 -10.76 -11.56 30.63
N LYS A 468 -11.88 -11.60 31.36
CA LYS A 468 -11.95 -11.38 32.80
C LYS A 468 -12.49 -12.65 33.46
N GLN A 469 -11.63 -13.34 34.20
CA GLN A 469 -12.04 -14.48 34.98
C GLN A 469 -12.65 -14.00 36.30
N MET A 470 -13.91 -14.36 36.55
CA MET A 470 -14.63 -13.97 37.74
C MET A 470 -14.99 -15.20 38.58
N VAL A 471 -15.29 -15.00 39.86
CA VAL A 471 -15.61 -16.11 40.79
C VAL A 471 -16.92 -16.82 40.39
N TRP A 472 -17.80 -16.13 39.67
CA TRP A 472 -19.15 -16.57 39.29
C TRP A 472 -19.30 -16.96 37.81
N GLY A 473 -18.23 -16.89 37.02
CA GLY A 473 -18.31 -17.11 35.57
C GLY A 473 -17.16 -16.49 34.79
N ASP A 474 -17.24 -16.61 33.47
CA ASP A 474 -16.28 -16.01 32.54
C ASP A 474 -16.93 -14.80 31.84
N GLU A 475 -16.23 -13.67 31.84
CA GLU A 475 -16.67 -12.46 31.15
C GLU A 475 -15.66 -12.09 30.07
N ARG A 476 -16.13 -11.81 28.85
CA ARG A 476 -15.28 -11.42 27.72
C ARG A 476 -15.78 -10.11 27.13
N TRP A 477 -14.91 -9.13 27.02
CA TRP A 477 -15.25 -7.86 26.36
C TRP A 477 -14.84 -8.01 24.90
N GLY A 478 -15.85 -8.20 24.04
CA GLY A 478 -15.68 -8.47 22.60
C GLY A 478 -15.39 -7.21 21.80
N VAL A 479 -16.07 -6.10 22.15
CA VAL A 479 -15.78 -4.76 21.60
C VAL A 479 -15.76 -3.77 22.76
N SER A 480 -14.60 -3.20 23.03
CA SER A 480 -14.42 -2.24 24.13
C SER A 480 -13.25 -1.31 23.87
N ALA A 481 -13.45 -0.02 24.18
CA ALA A 481 -12.37 0.95 24.30
C ALA A 481 -12.22 1.47 25.76
N HIS A 482 -12.85 0.80 26.72
CA HIS A 482 -12.91 1.24 28.10
C HIS A 482 -11.54 1.03 28.80
N PRO A 483 -11.07 1.94 29.68
CA PRO A 483 -9.73 1.86 30.29
C PRO A 483 -9.42 0.56 31.05
N HIS A 484 -10.45 -0.12 31.57
CA HIS A 484 -10.32 -1.39 32.30
C HIS A 484 -10.39 -2.65 31.39
N GLY A 485 -10.44 -2.47 30.07
CA GLY A 485 -10.49 -3.56 29.11
C GLY A 485 -10.55 -3.04 27.68
N ASP A 486 -9.50 -2.40 27.22
CA ASP A 486 -9.40 -1.82 25.89
C ASP A 486 -8.91 -2.87 24.88
N CYS A 487 -9.74 -3.18 23.89
CA CYS A 487 -9.45 -4.19 22.88
C CYS A 487 -8.35 -3.72 21.94
N GLU A 488 -7.50 -4.67 21.51
CA GLU A 488 -6.48 -4.43 20.49
C GLU A 488 -6.91 -5.04 19.15
N VAL A 489 -6.62 -4.33 18.06
CA VAL A 489 -6.83 -4.85 16.71
C VAL A 489 -5.90 -6.05 16.48
N LYS A 490 -6.51 -7.18 16.14
CA LYS A 490 -5.86 -8.48 15.97
C LYS A 490 -4.93 -8.53 14.76
N GLU A 491 -5.32 -7.90 13.65
CA GLU A 491 -4.67 -8.04 12.35
C GLU A 491 -4.87 -6.86 11.38
N GLY A 492 -4.20 -6.91 10.23
CA GLY A 492 -4.23 -5.87 9.20
C GLY A 492 -3.38 -4.64 9.54
N PHE A 493 -3.70 -3.52 8.87
CA PHE A 493 -2.94 -2.26 8.93
C PHE A 493 -2.83 -1.67 10.35
N TYR A 494 -3.90 -1.81 11.16
CA TYR A 494 -3.94 -1.29 12.52
C TYR A 494 -3.57 -2.32 13.61
N LYS A 495 -3.00 -3.47 13.24
CA LYS A 495 -2.63 -4.53 14.20
C LYS A 495 -1.88 -3.98 15.42
N GLY A 496 -2.30 -4.38 16.61
CA GLY A 496 -1.72 -4.00 17.90
C GLY A 496 -2.07 -2.57 18.35
N LYS A 497 -2.83 -1.80 17.56
CA LYS A 497 -3.41 -0.54 18.04
C LYS A 497 -4.65 -0.84 18.87
N ARG A 498 -4.81 -0.10 19.97
CA ARG A 498 -5.99 -0.15 20.84
C ARG A 498 -7.18 0.55 20.21
N LEU A 499 -8.39 0.08 20.46
CA LEU A 499 -9.62 0.69 19.94
C LEU A 499 -9.77 2.15 20.42
N SER A 500 -9.43 2.42 21.68
CA SER A 500 -9.46 3.79 22.23
C SER A 500 -8.49 4.75 21.51
N TYR A 501 -7.33 4.24 21.09
CA TYR A 501 -6.36 5.01 20.33
C TYR A 501 -6.90 5.35 18.95
N LEU A 502 -7.50 4.38 18.25
CA LEU A 502 -8.09 4.60 16.93
C LEU A 502 -9.25 5.58 17.02
N TRP A 503 -10.13 5.45 18.02
CA TRP A 503 -11.25 6.39 18.25
C TRP A 503 -10.76 7.83 18.35
N LYS A 504 -9.75 8.08 19.20
CA LYS A 504 -9.25 9.44 19.48
C LYS A 504 -8.37 10.00 18.38
N LYS A 505 -7.59 9.17 17.68
CA LYS A 505 -6.58 9.63 16.71
C LYS A 505 -7.03 9.54 15.26
N LEU A 506 -8.02 8.71 14.96
CA LEU A 506 -8.55 8.48 13.63
C LEU A 506 -10.09 8.54 13.66
N PRO A 507 -10.69 9.66 14.11
CA PRO A 507 -12.14 9.79 14.26
C PRO A 507 -12.91 9.56 12.95
N GLY A 508 -12.27 9.78 11.79
CA GLY A 508 -12.84 9.46 10.48
C GLY A 508 -13.16 7.98 10.25
N LEU A 509 -12.53 7.05 11.01
CA LEU A 509 -12.88 5.62 10.97
C LEU A 509 -14.27 5.37 11.58
N PHE A 510 -14.73 6.32 12.39
CA PHE A 510 -15.96 6.23 13.16
C PHE A 510 -16.93 7.36 12.78
N GLY A 511 -16.88 7.81 11.53
CA GLY A 511 -17.78 8.85 10.99
C GLY A 511 -17.59 10.23 11.59
N ASN A 512 -16.48 10.48 12.30
CA ASN A 512 -16.28 11.66 13.15
C ASN A 512 -17.41 11.87 14.17
N TYR A 513 -17.93 10.77 14.72
CA TYR A 513 -18.95 10.83 15.76
C TYR A 513 -18.47 11.62 16.99
N ASP A 514 -19.28 12.59 17.42
CA ASP A 514 -18.92 13.51 18.49
C ASP A 514 -19.17 12.89 19.87
N ALA A 515 -18.20 12.11 20.35
CA ALA A 515 -18.16 11.64 21.72
C ALA A 515 -16.72 11.49 22.24
N GLU A 516 -16.51 11.84 23.51
CA GLU A 516 -15.18 11.81 24.14
C GLU A 516 -14.58 10.39 24.18
N ASN A 517 -15.44 9.39 24.42
CA ASN A 517 -15.07 7.99 24.52
C ASN A 517 -15.88 7.16 23.52
N PHE A 518 -15.33 6.02 23.11
CA PHE A 518 -16.05 5.06 22.27
C PHE A 518 -17.35 4.67 22.98
N PRO A 519 -18.53 4.88 22.36
CA PRO A 519 -19.78 5.01 23.08
C PRO A 519 -20.43 3.69 23.48
N LEU A 520 -20.01 2.56 22.90
CA LEU A 520 -20.60 1.24 23.14
C LEU A 520 -19.62 0.24 23.73
N LEU A 521 -20.13 -0.63 24.60
CA LEU A 521 -19.40 -1.78 25.15
C LEU A 521 -20.21 -3.05 24.84
N VAL A 522 -19.54 -4.04 24.23
CA VAL A 522 -20.13 -5.35 23.90
C VAL A 522 -19.41 -6.43 24.68
N LYS A 523 -20.18 -7.21 25.46
CA LYS A 523 -19.66 -8.28 26.30
C LYS A 523 -20.34 -9.61 26.01
N MET A 524 -19.59 -10.68 26.16
CA MET A 524 -20.10 -12.04 26.26
C MET A 524 -19.92 -12.50 27.71
N ILE A 525 -21.02 -12.84 28.37
CA ILE A 525 -21.05 -13.26 29.77
C ILE A 525 -21.49 -14.72 29.82
N ASP A 526 -20.66 -15.58 30.38
CA ASP A 526 -20.96 -16.99 30.69
C ASP A 526 -21.10 -17.12 32.21
N ALA A 527 -22.34 -17.06 32.68
CA ALA A 527 -22.70 -17.09 34.09
C ALA A 527 -22.80 -18.53 34.59
N LYS A 528 -21.78 -18.99 35.34
CA LYS A 528 -21.76 -20.33 35.96
C LYS A 528 -22.49 -20.36 37.31
N GLN A 529 -22.68 -19.20 37.92
CA GLN A 529 -23.43 -18.97 39.14
C GLN A 529 -24.21 -17.66 38.99
N ASP A 530 -25.18 -17.43 39.87
CA ASP A 530 -25.91 -16.16 39.88
C ASP A 530 -24.94 -14.99 39.99
N LEU A 531 -25.12 -13.95 39.16
CA LEU A 531 -24.44 -12.67 39.25
C LEU A 531 -25.14 -11.76 40.25
N SER A 532 -24.45 -10.71 40.70
CA SER A 532 -25.01 -9.82 41.73
C SER A 532 -26.31 -9.15 41.26
N ILE A 533 -27.28 -9.03 42.17
CA ILE A 533 -28.45 -8.19 41.95
C ILE A 533 -28.01 -6.74 41.95
N GLN A 534 -28.37 -6.02 40.90
CA GLN A 534 -27.87 -4.67 40.66
C GLN A 534 -28.91 -3.78 39.99
N VAL A 535 -28.60 -2.49 39.98
CA VAL A 535 -29.34 -1.46 39.26
C VAL A 535 -28.34 -0.43 38.71
N HIS A 536 -28.75 0.27 37.66
CA HIS A 536 -27.93 1.25 36.98
C HIS A 536 -28.57 2.65 37.01
N PRO A 537 -27.78 3.73 37.19
CA PRO A 537 -28.26 5.10 37.07
C PRO A 537 -28.48 5.51 35.60
N ASP A 538 -29.29 6.54 35.40
CA ASP A 538 -29.34 7.27 34.12
C ASP A 538 -28.16 8.25 34.01
N ASP A 539 -28.00 8.89 32.85
CA ASP A 539 -26.90 9.82 32.61
C ASP A 539 -26.94 11.03 33.58
N ALA A 540 -28.13 11.52 33.92
CA ALA A 540 -28.29 12.68 34.80
C ALA A 540 -27.85 12.39 36.25
N TYR A 541 -28.21 11.22 36.78
CA TYR A 541 -27.78 10.80 38.11
C TYR A 541 -26.29 10.48 38.14
N ALA A 542 -25.77 9.78 37.12
CA ALA A 542 -24.36 9.43 37.01
C ALA A 542 -23.46 10.68 36.92
N ASP A 543 -23.85 11.68 36.12
CA ASP A 543 -23.12 12.95 36.02
C ASP A 543 -22.98 13.64 37.39
N ALA A 544 -24.05 13.65 38.18
CA ALA A 544 -24.07 14.29 39.48
C ALA A 544 -23.37 13.49 40.61
N HIS A 545 -23.25 12.17 40.50
CA HIS A 545 -22.85 11.29 41.62
C HIS A 545 -21.66 10.35 41.35
N GLU A 546 -21.15 10.31 40.11
CA GLU A 546 -20.05 9.45 39.65
C GLU A 546 -19.04 10.23 38.79
N ASP A 547 -18.69 11.44 39.22
CA ASP A 547 -17.62 12.25 38.62
C ASP A 547 -17.78 12.51 37.10
N GLY A 548 -19.01 12.75 36.62
CA GLY A 548 -19.29 13.00 35.20
C GLY A 548 -19.34 11.74 34.32
N SER A 549 -19.46 10.55 34.93
CA SER A 549 -19.57 9.29 34.20
C SER A 549 -20.92 9.14 33.47
N LEU A 550 -20.94 8.33 32.42
CA LEU A 550 -22.18 7.95 31.73
C LEU A 550 -23.05 7.04 32.60
N GLY A 551 -24.37 7.21 32.49
CA GLY A 551 -25.35 6.24 32.94
C GLY A 551 -25.20 4.92 32.19
N LYS A 552 -26.06 3.96 32.50
CA LYS A 552 -25.97 2.64 31.89
C LYS A 552 -27.34 2.09 31.49
N THR A 553 -27.62 2.28 30.22
CA THR A 553 -28.64 1.58 29.44
C THR A 553 -28.01 0.39 28.73
N GLU A 554 -28.62 -0.78 28.85
CA GLU A 554 -28.10 -2.02 28.28
C GLU A 554 -29.19 -2.92 27.70
N CYS A 555 -28.79 -3.90 26.89
CA CYS A 555 -29.65 -4.97 26.42
C CYS A 555 -28.92 -6.30 26.37
N TRP A 556 -29.68 -7.37 26.49
CA TRP A 556 -29.19 -8.74 26.55
C TRP A 556 -29.83 -9.59 25.47
N TYR A 557 -28.98 -10.34 24.76
CA TYR A 557 -29.40 -11.44 23.91
C TYR A 557 -28.98 -12.76 24.56
N VAL A 558 -29.94 -13.66 24.80
CA VAL A 558 -29.67 -14.99 25.36
C VAL A 558 -29.09 -15.88 24.26
N VAL A 559 -27.76 -16.03 24.26
CA VAL A 559 -27.02 -16.85 23.29
C VAL A 559 -27.27 -18.34 23.55
N ASP A 560 -27.28 -18.74 24.82
CA ASP A 560 -27.52 -20.10 25.28
C ASP A 560 -28.00 -20.11 26.74
N CYS A 561 -28.76 -21.13 27.14
CA CYS A 561 -29.24 -21.25 28.52
C CYS A 561 -29.66 -22.69 28.89
N ASP A 562 -29.67 -23.01 30.18
CA ASP A 562 -30.30 -24.22 30.72
C ASP A 562 -31.84 -24.20 30.55
N GLU A 563 -32.51 -25.36 30.59
CA GLU A 563 -33.95 -25.49 30.28
C GLU A 563 -34.88 -24.72 31.24
N ASP A 564 -34.47 -24.52 32.50
CA ASP A 564 -35.19 -23.82 33.55
C ASP A 564 -34.53 -22.49 33.95
N ALA A 565 -33.65 -21.96 33.08
CA ALA A 565 -32.97 -20.70 33.33
C ALA A 565 -33.96 -19.53 33.49
N SER A 566 -33.64 -18.63 34.42
CA SER A 566 -34.39 -17.39 34.65
C SER A 566 -33.44 -16.20 34.79
N LEU A 567 -33.95 -15.01 34.51
CA LEU A 567 -33.31 -13.75 34.85
C LEU A 567 -34.01 -13.13 36.06
N VAL A 568 -33.30 -12.31 36.83
CA VAL A 568 -33.97 -11.36 37.71
C VAL A 568 -34.16 -10.08 36.93
N ILE A 569 -35.42 -9.65 36.76
CA ILE A 569 -35.74 -8.40 36.07
C ILE A 569 -36.95 -7.75 36.76
N GLY A 570 -36.73 -6.57 37.35
CA GLY A 570 -37.72 -5.81 38.09
C GLY A 570 -37.93 -6.27 39.53
N HIS A 571 -38.94 -5.67 40.19
CA HIS A 571 -39.25 -5.92 41.59
C HIS A 571 -40.76 -5.81 41.91
N ASN A 572 -41.20 -6.39 43.02
CA ASN A 572 -42.62 -6.45 43.42
C ASN A 572 -43.12 -5.26 44.24
N ALA A 573 -42.22 -4.42 44.76
CA ALA A 573 -42.61 -3.23 45.53
C ALA A 573 -43.48 -2.25 44.72
N LYS A 574 -44.52 -1.70 45.36
CA LYS A 574 -45.51 -0.80 44.78
C LYS A 574 -45.26 0.68 45.10
N THR A 575 -44.58 0.96 46.21
CA THR A 575 -44.18 2.33 46.61
C THR A 575 -42.71 2.37 47.03
N LYS A 576 -42.12 3.56 47.02
CA LYS A 576 -40.70 3.74 47.38
C LYS A 576 -40.43 3.29 48.82
N GLU A 577 -41.34 3.58 49.75
CA GLU A 577 -41.25 3.18 51.15
C GLU A 577 -41.26 1.65 51.29
N GLN A 578 -42.12 0.96 50.53
CA GLN A 578 -42.17 -0.49 50.52
C GLN A 578 -40.87 -1.09 49.96
N MET A 579 -40.34 -0.52 48.88
CA MET A 579 -39.07 -0.95 48.28
C MET A 579 -37.92 -0.83 49.29
N GLU A 580 -37.78 0.33 49.95
CA GLU A 580 -36.74 0.55 50.95
C GLU A 580 -36.87 -0.42 52.15
N GLU A 581 -38.09 -0.67 52.62
CA GLU A 581 -38.34 -1.59 53.73
C GLU A 581 -37.93 -3.02 53.39
N MET A 582 -38.33 -3.53 52.21
CA MET A 582 -37.99 -4.88 51.75
C MET A 582 -36.47 -5.07 51.59
N ILE A 583 -35.78 -4.07 51.02
CA ILE A 583 -34.31 -4.08 50.87
C ILE A 583 -33.62 -4.06 52.24
N LYS A 584 -34.01 -3.16 53.15
CA LYS A 584 -33.40 -3.03 54.49
C LYS A 584 -33.59 -4.28 55.34
N LYS A 585 -34.70 -5.00 55.16
CA LYS A 585 -34.99 -6.28 55.83
C LYS A 585 -34.34 -7.49 55.15
N GLY A 586 -33.84 -7.33 53.92
CA GLY A 586 -33.24 -8.43 53.15
C GLY A 586 -34.27 -9.44 52.63
N GLU A 587 -35.50 -9.00 52.35
CA GLU A 587 -36.61 -9.84 51.87
C GLU A 587 -36.51 -10.09 50.35
N TRP A 588 -35.36 -10.57 49.88
CA TRP A 588 -35.01 -10.64 48.44
C TRP A 588 -35.98 -11.51 47.63
N GLU A 589 -36.41 -12.67 48.13
CA GLU A 589 -37.36 -13.55 47.42
C GLU A 589 -38.72 -12.89 47.19
N GLN A 590 -39.16 -12.02 48.10
CA GLN A 590 -40.42 -11.29 47.95
C GLN A 590 -40.22 -10.04 47.09
N PHE A 591 -39.05 -9.43 47.16
CA PHE A 591 -38.73 -8.19 46.46
C PHE A 591 -38.49 -8.43 44.96
N LEU A 592 -37.73 -9.44 44.58
CA LEU A 592 -37.28 -9.66 43.21
C LEU A 592 -38.34 -10.37 42.36
N ARG A 593 -38.34 -10.08 41.06
CA ARG A 593 -39.09 -10.85 40.07
C ARG A 593 -38.12 -11.72 39.29
N GLU A 594 -38.42 -13.01 39.24
CA GLU A 594 -37.73 -13.95 38.36
C GLU A 594 -38.57 -14.20 37.12
N VAL A 595 -37.94 -14.04 35.95
CA VAL A 595 -38.55 -14.19 34.64
C VAL A 595 -37.90 -15.37 33.93
N PRO A 596 -38.64 -16.43 33.54
CA PRO A 596 -38.11 -17.52 32.74
C PRO A 596 -37.59 -17.04 31.39
N VAL A 597 -36.45 -17.58 30.94
CA VAL A 597 -35.85 -17.21 29.65
C VAL A 597 -35.51 -18.42 28.81
N ARG A 598 -35.41 -18.21 27.50
CA ARG A 598 -35.02 -19.21 26.51
C ARG A 598 -33.93 -18.65 25.60
N ARG A 599 -33.19 -19.56 24.97
CA ARG A 599 -32.26 -19.21 23.90
C ARG A 599 -32.98 -18.39 22.82
N GLY A 600 -32.35 -17.29 22.43
CA GLY A 600 -32.86 -16.35 21.44
C GLY A 600 -33.79 -15.28 22.00
N ASP A 601 -34.08 -15.27 23.30
CA ASP A 601 -34.80 -14.14 23.91
C ASP A 601 -33.90 -12.90 23.93
N PHE A 602 -34.51 -11.75 23.67
CA PHE A 602 -33.89 -10.44 23.70
C PHE A 602 -34.60 -9.55 24.73
N ILE A 603 -33.82 -8.82 25.52
CA ILE A 603 -34.30 -7.99 26.63
C ILE A 603 -33.58 -6.64 26.63
N GLN A 604 -34.33 -5.55 26.72
CA GLN A 604 -33.82 -4.20 26.99
C GLN A 604 -33.89 -3.92 28.51
N ILE A 605 -32.80 -3.38 29.06
CA ILE A 605 -32.66 -3.02 30.48
C ILE A 605 -32.39 -1.51 30.55
N ASP A 606 -33.43 -0.77 30.90
CA ASP A 606 -33.35 0.67 31.07
C ASP A 606 -32.84 1.04 32.49
N PRO A 607 -32.21 2.22 32.66
CA PRO A 607 -31.82 2.72 33.96
C PRO A 607 -32.93 2.64 35.02
N GLY A 608 -32.54 2.34 36.25
CA GLY A 608 -33.46 2.14 37.38
C GLY A 608 -34.15 0.77 37.44
N THR A 609 -33.91 -0.11 36.46
CA THR A 609 -34.38 -1.50 36.48
C THR A 609 -33.50 -2.36 37.38
N VAL A 610 -34.07 -2.99 38.42
CA VAL A 610 -33.36 -4.01 39.22
C VAL A 610 -33.19 -5.25 38.38
N HIS A 611 -31.98 -5.79 38.24
CA HIS A 611 -31.74 -6.96 37.41
C HIS A 611 -30.55 -7.82 37.86
N ALA A 612 -30.51 -9.06 37.38
CA ALA A 612 -29.34 -9.95 37.47
C ALA A 612 -29.41 -11.10 36.45
N ILE A 613 -28.23 -11.54 36.03
CA ILE A 613 -28.04 -12.77 35.26
C ILE A 613 -27.87 -13.93 36.23
N LYS A 614 -28.70 -14.98 36.14
CA LYS A 614 -28.55 -16.17 36.99
C LYS A 614 -27.56 -17.17 36.39
N GLY A 615 -27.16 -18.16 37.19
CA GLY A 615 -26.31 -19.25 36.71
C GLY A 615 -26.99 -20.05 35.59
N GLY A 616 -26.19 -20.61 34.69
CA GLY A 616 -26.66 -21.40 33.54
C GLY A 616 -27.00 -20.57 32.30
N LEU A 617 -26.56 -19.31 32.23
CA LEU A 617 -26.86 -18.37 31.14
C LEU A 617 -25.60 -17.92 30.40
N MET A 618 -25.68 -17.92 29.07
CA MET A 618 -24.72 -17.24 28.18
C MET A 618 -25.40 -16.07 27.48
N ILE A 619 -24.93 -14.85 27.75
CA ILE A 619 -25.54 -13.61 27.26
C ILE A 619 -24.54 -12.79 26.45
N LEU A 620 -25.01 -12.23 25.34
CA LEU A 620 -24.35 -11.11 24.68
C LEU A 620 -25.01 -9.82 25.16
N GLU A 621 -24.24 -9.00 25.87
CA GLU A 621 -24.65 -7.70 26.40
C GLU A 621 -24.14 -6.59 25.48
N THR A 622 -25.02 -5.68 25.07
CA THR A 622 -24.65 -4.40 24.44
C THR A 622 -25.13 -3.27 25.33
N GLN A 623 -24.25 -2.32 25.62
CA GLN A 623 -24.53 -1.22 26.55
C GLN A 623 -23.83 0.07 26.14
N GLN A 624 -24.27 1.20 26.74
CA GLN A 624 -23.44 2.41 26.82
C GLN A 624 -22.06 2.06 27.41
N SER A 625 -21.01 2.79 27.06
CA SER A 625 -19.64 2.55 27.55
C SER A 625 -19.45 3.00 29.00
N SER A 626 -20.15 2.33 29.92
CA SER A 626 -20.19 2.60 31.37
C SER A 626 -19.96 1.31 32.17
N ASP A 627 -19.07 1.35 33.16
CA ASP A 627 -18.82 0.23 34.08
C ASP A 627 -19.51 0.44 35.45
N ILE A 628 -20.46 1.40 35.53
CA ILE A 628 -21.15 1.72 36.78
C ILE A 628 -22.15 0.64 37.12
N THR A 629 -22.04 0.11 38.34
CA THR A 629 -22.95 -0.93 38.85
C THR A 629 -23.26 -0.68 40.32
N TYR A 630 -24.53 -0.41 40.64
CA TYR A 630 -24.99 -0.33 42.02
C TYR A 630 -25.50 -1.68 42.49
N ARG A 631 -24.64 -2.34 43.27
CA ARG A 631 -24.92 -3.67 43.81
C ARG A 631 -25.89 -3.61 44.99
N LEU A 632 -27.06 -4.22 44.83
CA LEU A 632 -28.07 -4.41 45.88
C LEU A 632 -27.79 -5.64 46.73
N TYR A 633 -27.51 -6.77 46.08
CA TYR A 633 -27.31 -8.05 46.74
C TYR A 633 -26.27 -8.90 46.01
N ASP A 634 -25.45 -9.63 46.77
CA ASP A 634 -24.33 -10.39 46.22
C ASP A 634 -24.21 -11.80 46.83
N TYR A 635 -25.30 -12.35 47.36
CA TYR A 635 -25.33 -13.69 47.97
C TYR A 635 -24.28 -13.91 49.06
N GLY A 636 -23.87 -12.84 49.75
CA GLY A 636 -22.83 -12.89 50.78
C GLY A 636 -21.42 -13.18 50.25
N ARG A 637 -21.16 -12.99 48.94
CA ARG A 637 -19.85 -13.24 48.33
C ARG A 637 -18.74 -12.41 48.96
N MET A 638 -17.59 -13.07 49.13
CA MET A 638 -16.39 -12.50 49.74
C MET A 638 -15.37 -12.13 48.66
N GLN A 639 -14.72 -10.98 48.81
CA GLN A 639 -13.57 -10.56 48.01
C GLN A 639 -12.46 -10.13 48.96
N ASN A 640 -11.28 -10.75 48.84
CA ASN A 640 -10.14 -10.52 49.74
C ASN A 640 -10.48 -10.69 51.23
N GLY A 641 -11.31 -11.69 51.56
CA GLY A 641 -11.69 -12.00 52.94
C GLY A 641 -12.71 -11.06 53.58
N LYS A 642 -13.30 -10.12 52.82
CA LYS A 642 -14.39 -9.25 53.28
C LYS A 642 -15.61 -9.37 52.36
N PRO A 643 -16.83 -9.14 52.86
CA PRO A 643 -18.01 -9.08 52.00
C PRO A 643 -17.81 -8.01 50.92
N ARG A 644 -18.21 -8.31 49.69
CA ARG A 644 -18.18 -7.34 48.60
C ARG A 644 -19.07 -6.15 48.94
N ARG A 645 -18.62 -4.96 48.56
CA ARG A 645 -19.35 -3.71 48.81
C ARG A 645 -20.72 -3.75 48.14
N LEU A 646 -21.75 -3.41 48.92
CA LEU A 646 -23.10 -3.09 48.44
C LEU A 646 -23.26 -1.57 48.36
N HIS A 647 -24.16 -1.12 47.48
CA HIS A 647 -24.42 0.29 47.18
C HIS A 647 -25.88 0.61 47.48
N LEU A 648 -26.39 0.21 48.65
CA LEU A 648 -27.82 0.21 48.96
C LEU A 648 -28.45 1.60 48.79
N ASP A 649 -27.85 2.65 49.35
CA ASP A 649 -28.39 4.02 49.24
C ASP A 649 -28.49 4.49 47.79
N LYS A 650 -27.37 4.40 47.05
CA LYS A 650 -27.35 4.74 45.61
C LYS A 650 -28.31 3.88 44.78
N SER A 651 -28.49 2.61 45.16
CA SER A 651 -29.44 1.72 44.49
C SER A 651 -30.88 2.18 44.71
N MET A 652 -31.25 2.46 45.96
CA MET A 652 -32.60 2.93 46.32
C MET A 652 -32.93 4.30 45.71
N ASP A 653 -31.92 5.14 45.46
CA ASP A 653 -32.11 6.43 44.81
C ASP A 653 -32.54 6.31 43.35
N VAL A 654 -31.99 5.33 42.62
CA VAL A 654 -32.17 5.21 41.17
C VAL A 654 -33.23 4.17 40.77
N ILE A 655 -33.66 3.29 41.67
CA ILE A 655 -34.69 2.28 41.35
C ILE A 655 -36.00 2.96 40.98
N THR A 656 -36.54 2.58 39.83
CA THR A 656 -37.84 3.03 39.34
C THR A 656 -38.96 2.28 40.08
N VAL A 657 -39.85 3.02 40.75
CA VAL A 657 -40.98 2.44 41.50
C VAL A 657 -42.32 3.03 41.03
N PRO A 658 -43.33 2.21 40.69
CA PRO A 658 -43.29 0.75 40.61
C PRO A 658 -42.40 0.27 39.44
N SER A 659 -41.85 -0.93 39.57
CA SER A 659 -41.10 -1.58 38.48
C SER A 659 -41.99 -1.75 37.26
N HIS A 660 -41.45 -1.37 36.10
CA HIS A 660 -42.03 -1.66 34.80
C HIS A 660 -42.26 -3.17 34.62
N ASP A 661 -43.23 -3.53 33.79
CA ASP A 661 -43.57 -4.94 33.51
C ASP A 661 -42.81 -5.41 32.28
N ILE A 662 -41.67 -6.07 32.48
CA ILE A 662 -40.74 -6.42 31.40
C ILE A 662 -41.10 -7.76 30.73
N GLU A 663 -41.93 -8.61 31.36
CA GLU A 663 -42.40 -9.84 30.72
C GLU A 663 -43.17 -9.58 29.41
N SER A 664 -43.82 -8.42 29.28
CA SER A 664 -44.50 -8.03 28.04
C SER A 664 -43.57 -7.52 26.94
N ASP A 665 -42.34 -7.16 27.29
CA ASP A 665 -41.37 -6.49 26.43
C ASP A 665 -40.22 -7.42 25.99
N MET A 666 -40.23 -8.67 26.47
CA MET A 666 -39.32 -9.71 26.00
C MET A 666 -39.72 -10.19 24.60
N GLU A 667 -38.77 -10.14 23.67
CA GLU A 667 -38.97 -10.61 22.31
C GLU A 667 -38.21 -11.92 22.07
N ASN A 668 -38.91 -12.96 21.62
CA ASN A 668 -38.26 -14.17 21.12
C ASN A 668 -37.86 -13.97 19.65
N THR A 669 -36.58 -14.14 19.35
CA THR A 669 -36.01 -13.79 18.05
C THR A 669 -35.79 -14.98 17.11
N LEU A 670 -36.35 -16.15 17.42
CA LEU A 670 -36.11 -17.39 16.66
C LEU A 670 -36.82 -17.40 15.29
N ASP A 671 -37.94 -16.68 15.16
CA ASP A 671 -38.76 -16.66 13.94
C ASP A 671 -38.51 -15.42 13.05
N LEU A 672 -37.36 -14.75 13.21
CA LEU A 672 -37.01 -13.57 12.42
C LEU A 672 -36.67 -13.90 10.96
N ASN A 673 -36.77 -12.89 10.09
CA ASN A 673 -36.53 -13.08 8.66
C ASN A 673 -35.06 -13.44 8.37
N VAL A 674 -34.87 -14.53 7.63
CA VAL A 674 -33.55 -14.99 7.19
C VAL A 674 -33.01 -14.13 6.04
N ASN A 675 -31.70 -13.89 6.04
CA ASN A 675 -30.97 -12.98 5.15
C ASN A 675 -31.56 -11.57 5.21
N SER A 676 -31.74 -11.08 6.44
CA SER A 676 -32.18 -9.72 6.70
C SER A 676 -31.53 -9.20 7.97
N MET A 677 -31.51 -7.87 8.11
CA MET A 677 -31.02 -7.18 9.29
C MET A 677 -32.23 -6.81 10.16
N ASN A 678 -32.59 -7.68 11.11
CA ASN A 678 -33.79 -7.53 11.94
C ASN A 678 -33.47 -6.64 13.14
N VAL A 679 -34.16 -5.50 13.29
CA VAL A 679 -34.00 -4.61 14.44
C VAL A 679 -34.53 -5.33 15.69
N LEU A 680 -33.72 -5.39 16.75
CA LEU A 680 -34.15 -5.87 18.08
C LEU A 680 -34.52 -4.70 18.99
N VAL A 681 -33.73 -3.62 18.96
CA VAL A 681 -34.03 -2.38 19.70
C VAL A 681 -33.42 -1.18 19.00
N SER A 682 -34.04 -0.02 19.16
CA SER A 682 -33.51 1.26 18.70
C SER A 682 -33.88 2.38 19.67
N ASN A 683 -32.94 2.78 20.53
CA ASN A 683 -33.11 3.87 21.51
C ASN A 683 -32.19 5.06 21.17
N GLU A 684 -32.03 6.03 22.07
CA GLU A 684 -31.18 7.20 21.82
C GLU A 684 -29.68 6.89 21.77
N TYR A 685 -29.25 5.80 22.42
CA TYR A 685 -27.85 5.44 22.57
C TYR A 685 -27.37 4.48 21.48
N TYR A 686 -28.20 3.51 21.12
CA TYR A 686 -27.83 2.47 20.16
C TYR A 686 -29.03 1.90 19.41
N THR A 687 -28.72 1.27 18.28
CA THR A 687 -29.60 0.31 17.61
C THR A 687 -28.88 -1.04 17.55
N VAL A 688 -29.62 -2.11 17.81
CA VAL A 688 -29.13 -3.49 17.78
C VAL A 688 -29.94 -4.30 16.79
N TRP A 689 -29.26 -5.13 16.01
CA TRP A 689 -29.87 -6.02 15.03
C TRP A 689 -29.44 -7.46 15.23
N LYS A 690 -30.33 -8.39 14.88
CA LYS A 690 -29.99 -9.79 14.62
C LYS A 690 -29.98 -10.06 13.13
N LEU A 691 -28.91 -10.70 12.67
CA LEU A 691 -28.74 -11.16 11.31
C LEU A 691 -28.71 -12.68 11.31
N GLU A 692 -29.58 -13.29 10.53
CA GLU A 692 -29.60 -14.73 10.26
C GLU A 692 -29.13 -14.94 8.82
N VAL A 693 -27.92 -15.44 8.60
CA VAL A 693 -27.35 -15.64 7.26
C VAL A 693 -27.44 -17.11 6.91
N ALA A 694 -28.13 -17.46 5.82
CA ALA A 694 -28.26 -18.84 5.35
C ALA A 694 -27.81 -19.05 3.90
N LYS A 695 -27.58 -17.95 3.17
CA LYS A 695 -27.08 -17.88 1.78
C LYS A 695 -26.40 -16.52 1.58
N ASP A 696 -25.93 -16.26 0.37
CA ASP A 696 -25.39 -14.97 -0.04
C ASP A 696 -26.35 -13.84 0.31
N PHE A 697 -25.86 -12.92 1.15
CA PHE A 697 -26.62 -11.82 1.70
C PHE A 697 -25.75 -10.57 1.74
N THR A 698 -26.32 -9.43 1.34
CA THR A 698 -25.59 -8.17 1.23
C THR A 698 -26.27 -7.11 2.08
N ILE A 699 -25.48 -6.37 2.85
CA ILE A 699 -25.92 -5.19 3.63
C ILE A 699 -24.99 -4.01 3.34
N SER A 700 -25.41 -2.81 3.72
CA SER A 700 -24.59 -1.60 3.69
C SER A 700 -24.15 -1.19 5.09
N GLN A 701 -22.91 -0.72 5.21
CA GLN A 701 -22.46 0.03 6.37
C GLN A 701 -22.81 1.51 6.13
N ASP A 702 -23.87 1.98 6.79
CA ASP A 702 -24.33 3.38 6.68
C ASP A 702 -24.25 4.14 8.03
N TYR A 703 -23.65 3.54 9.05
CA TYR A 703 -23.57 4.09 10.41
C TYR A 703 -22.17 4.68 10.68
N PRO A 704 -21.97 5.49 11.74
CA PRO A 704 -20.62 5.94 12.10
C PRO A 704 -19.64 4.78 12.30
N PHE A 705 -20.13 3.66 12.82
CA PHE A 705 -19.48 2.35 12.81
C PHE A 705 -20.52 1.28 13.11
N MET A 706 -20.21 0.00 12.83
CA MET A 706 -21.02 -1.14 13.30
C MET A 706 -20.14 -2.14 14.04
N ASN A 707 -20.50 -2.45 15.28
CA ASN A 707 -19.96 -3.57 16.03
C ASN A 707 -20.65 -4.84 15.57
N MET A 708 -19.89 -5.90 15.33
CA MET A 708 -20.39 -7.18 14.86
C MET A 708 -19.88 -8.28 15.79
N SER A 709 -20.78 -9.17 16.20
CA SER A 709 -20.47 -10.35 17.03
C SER A 709 -21.09 -11.59 16.41
N VAL A 710 -20.26 -12.59 16.07
CA VAL A 710 -20.75 -13.87 15.54
C VAL A 710 -21.13 -14.77 16.70
N ILE A 711 -22.43 -15.05 16.85
CA ILE A 711 -22.96 -15.84 17.99
C ILE A 711 -23.12 -17.32 17.65
N GLU A 712 -23.26 -17.66 16.37
CA GLU A 712 -23.36 -19.04 15.90
C GLU A 712 -22.85 -19.19 14.47
N GLY A 713 -22.34 -20.39 14.15
CA GLY A 713 -21.93 -20.76 12.80
C GLY A 713 -20.64 -20.12 12.32
N ASP A 714 -20.46 -20.13 11.01
CA ASP A 714 -19.30 -19.61 10.31
C ASP A 714 -19.67 -19.14 8.89
N GLY A 715 -18.81 -18.29 8.34
CA GLY A 715 -19.02 -17.70 7.04
C GLY A 715 -17.89 -16.81 6.58
N LEU A 716 -18.12 -16.09 5.50
CA LEU A 716 -17.23 -15.08 4.95
C LEU A 716 -17.88 -13.70 5.04
N ILE A 717 -17.07 -12.69 5.38
CA ILE A 717 -17.39 -11.27 5.23
C ILE A 717 -16.40 -10.63 4.26
N ASN A 718 -16.87 -10.19 3.09
CA ASN A 718 -16.04 -9.68 1.98
C ASN A 718 -14.81 -10.59 1.71
N GLY A 719 -15.03 -11.92 1.72
CA GLY A 719 -14.01 -12.95 1.49
C GLY A 719 -13.16 -13.34 2.72
N GLN A 720 -13.35 -12.72 3.89
CA GLN A 720 -12.61 -13.04 5.12
C GLN A 720 -13.40 -14.00 6.01
N LEU A 721 -12.75 -15.06 6.51
CA LEU A 721 -13.39 -16.04 7.40
C LEU A 721 -13.79 -15.40 8.73
N ILE A 722 -15.04 -15.63 9.12
CA ILE A 722 -15.58 -15.31 10.44
C ILE A 722 -16.29 -16.53 11.01
N GLN A 723 -16.21 -16.70 12.33
CA GLN A 723 -16.78 -17.84 13.04
C GLN A 723 -17.31 -17.42 14.41
N LYS A 724 -18.15 -18.27 15.02
CA LYS A 724 -18.67 -18.10 16.38
C LYS A 724 -17.57 -17.63 17.35
N GLY A 725 -17.82 -16.51 18.02
CA GLY A 725 -16.92 -15.87 18.98
C GLY A 725 -16.04 -14.77 18.40
N ASP A 726 -16.04 -14.54 17.09
CA ASP A 726 -15.38 -13.39 16.50
C ASP A 726 -16.16 -12.09 16.79
N HIS A 727 -15.41 -11.05 17.14
CA HIS A 727 -15.90 -9.69 17.36
C HIS A 727 -15.08 -8.71 16.52
N PHE A 728 -15.76 -7.81 15.81
CA PHE A 728 -15.10 -6.86 14.93
C PHE A 728 -15.91 -5.57 14.75
N VAL A 729 -15.23 -4.52 14.30
CA VAL A 729 -15.85 -3.23 13.97
C VAL A 729 -15.73 -2.98 12.48
N LEU A 730 -16.86 -2.64 11.87
CA LEU A 730 -16.94 -2.12 10.51
C LEU A 730 -16.86 -0.59 10.59
N PRO A 731 -15.82 0.04 10.01
CA PRO A 731 -15.66 1.49 10.07
C PRO A 731 -16.71 2.22 9.23
N ALA A 732 -16.87 3.53 9.45
CA ALA A 732 -17.63 4.41 8.57
C ALA A 732 -17.16 4.29 7.12
N ASP A 733 -18.08 4.51 6.19
CA ASP A 733 -17.85 4.46 4.74
C ASP A 733 -17.22 3.15 4.26
N PHE A 734 -17.38 2.05 5.01
CA PHE A 734 -16.93 0.72 4.55
C PHE A 734 -17.70 0.27 3.30
N GLY A 735 -18.93 0.75 3.14
CA GLY A 735 -19.75 0.51 1.96
C GLY A 735 -20.44 -0.84 2.00
N LEU A 736 -20.37 -1.58 0.89
CA LEU A 736 -21.10 -2.84 0.71
C LEU A 736 -20.42 -3.99 1.47
N ILE A 737 -21.21 -4.74 2.23
CA ILE A 737 -20.79 -5.90 2.99
C ILE A 737 -21.41 -7.14 2.38
N GLU A 738 -20.56 -8.09 1.98
CA GLU A 738 -20.95 -9.36 1.39
C GLU A 738 -20.79 -10.47 2.42
N LEU A 739 -21.90 -11.09 2.81
CA LEU A 739 -21.95 -12.18 3.77
C LEU A 739 -22.29 -13.49 3.05
N HIS A 740 -21.48 -14.52 3.30
CA HIS A 740 -21.68 -15.87 2.75
C HIS A 740 -21.55 -16.90 3.87
N GLY A 741 -22.33 -17.98 3.83
CA GLY A 741 -22.23 -19.08 4.79
C GLY A 741 -23.50 -19.28 5.61
N LYS A 742 -23.34 -19.85 6.82
CA LYS A 742 -24.43 -20.14 7.75
C LYS A 742 -24.03 -19.66 9.13
N MET A 743 -24.53 -18.48 9.50
CA MET A 743 -24.12 -17.83 10.73
C MET A 743 -25.21 -16.91 11.27
N GLN A 744 -25.19 -16.73 12.58
CA GLN A 744 -26.00 -15.74 13.28
C GLN A 744 -25.09 -14.66 13.83
N LEU A 745 -25.44 -13.40 13.60
CA LEU A 745 -24.69 -12.25 14.09
C LEU A 745 -25.61 -11.31 14.88
N ILE A 746 -25.04 -10.70 15.92
CA ILE A 746 -25.60 -9.50 16.52
C ILE A 746 -24.75 -8.32 16.06
N ALA A 747 -25.43 -7.31 15.52
CA ALA A 747 -24.83 -6.05 15.14
C ALA A 747 -25.30 -4.93 16.07
N SER A 748 -24.44 -3.97 16.39
CA SER A 748 -24.84 -2.76 17.12
C SER A 748 -24.13 -1.52 16.61
N ALA A 749 -24.85 -0.39 16.60
CA ALA A 749 -24.33 0.90 16.15
C ALA A 749 -24.97 2.04 16.93
N VAL A 750 -24.27 3.17 16.99
CA VAL A 750 -24.87 4.44 17.43
C VAL A 750 -25.77 5.02 16.34
N LYS A 751 -26.75 5.84 16.73
CA LYS A 751 -27.57 6.59 15.77
C LYS A 751 -26.76 7.72 15.14
N LEU A 752 -27.08 8.07 13.90
CA LEU A 752 -26.61 9.32 13.30
C LEU A 752 -27.27 10.48 14.05
N VAL A 753 -26.46 11.39 14.61
CA VAL A 753 -26.91 12.62 15.28
C VAL A 753 -27.35 13.65 14.25
#